data_AF-A0A561UIV2-F1
#
_entry.id   AF-A0A561UIV2-F1
#
_cell.length_a   1.000
_cell.length_b   1.000
_cell.length_c   1.000
_cell.angle_alpha   90.00
_cell.angle_beta   90.00
_cell.angle_gamma   90.00
#
_symmetry.space_group_name_H-M   'P 1'
#
loop_
_entity.id
_entity.type
_entity.pdbx_description
1 polymer ?
#
loop_
_entity_poly.entity_id
_entity_poly.type
_entity_poly.pdbx_seq_one_letter_code
_entity_poly.pdbx_strand_id
1 'polypeptide(L)'
;MVQENVTNSMSGGSARNVVQAGFVGAVNFYQDRPAAEPVEGDEWARLVHGSAVWQHVADAADAQTYRAGAVAVARELAKLRDEAGERLAGDPWQDPGVVVRFLRNVEWLLGGEALGLSAAEAALLVVAPLLYRVRTLRLAAEFAEVREGGGGEARASYERFAETYDLLTHRAELRPEAEDGIGWWLFHRWLTQHQDLAEPHAVRELLAEAGAGALAETFAVGRVCALLHGIRRGPDVGNREFLGGLKAEDRVAGPGGRGQRVRDRWLSLLLALAYGVSIESTALPDIVAEHLGIPHAVELAQLRDTLERAVWGGTRELPVLRAECRHEAVVEGLREYVARADELLHAVHREWGGELPALPVRLSSDETAPAEGTFARGARFRLDERRVRGLLMGTQLYKDRDLAVRELYQNALDACRYRLARTEYLDRSSAMASYRYEGKIEFEQGVEDGRPYLECRDNGVGMGEAELRGVFSNAGARFAEQLDFKLEQAQWREVEPPVVLYPNSRFGIGVLSYFMLADEIRVRTCRMDAKGQLGPELEVSIFGPGHLFRIVEKARRGQEPGTAVRLYLRELPEDWSAVAVLERLLGIAEFGTVARDGEREVEWEAGQLRSRPPSHSQKHGYNAAGEFVSWSDAPAGAQVIWCETGGALLVDGIFVESSSERGVLSTLTQGLQGAVVNLYGELSPTSMTVDRREVLDDNADQVGALLAAGVDSLIENGRLIPTFEWICALARESTEVADMVAAAASRAGRPLMIDGTEFRTSITGCLPLDPSILHPTHTRNHLVAPEWPDSLLLWRLIAHRPISYLDALSEAYPILSEYRTGLPALPSDVALFPERSSDQSRDIYALTSRIREATARTVSQVDHLMRLRLLSPLIWKPGREVSTSQLLEAAAALRLNIAMTGDLLRSLGLEIPAETLSLAGSIEGNSLLRNNSSNWSWLTPGGEVPPGALADISLHTSTPTSAIALTLAACGLQVTQGAIPEEPSRETVLLLSDGGFGMAPWLDPSKPVSPSQVLAAADSLDWTPSRAAETLSSFGFHVSPLPEDADVADLYLFRILDDEPPSMSVTYENVFFAAEEFYSSLQDTVDRLMEYGIKAPLRLPASPSTIDDSLLSTEGPVSWEDVVLGTPLPFARVVAASAQLPMPPEEIALLINSYGVTTSHQTLPLGLPLATAQELVRLASGNVTLATLLNAHRAIGAPILQIASWLRDMGVPVPDVRETILAALARVPMATRSGDN
;
A
#
# COMPACT_ATOMS: atom_id res chain seq x y z
N MET A 1 52.55 -47.45 26.05
CA MET A 1 52.01 -48.35 27.09
C MET A 1 50.71 -47.73 27.59
N VAL A 2 49.56 -48.19 27.07
CA VAL A 2 48.24 -47.72 27.49
C VAL A 2 47.42 -48.99 27.73
N GLN A 3 46.90 -49.14 28.95
CA GLN A 3 46.03 -50.24 29.36
C GLN A 3 44.65 -50.06 28.72
N GLU A 4 44.18 -51.06 27.98
CA GLU A 4 42.78 -51.17 27.55
C GLU A 4 41.90 -51.49 28.77
N ASN A 5 41.07 -50.54 29.19
CA ASN A 5 40.02 -50.77 30.18
C ASN A 5 38.74 -51.17 29.44
N VAL A 6 38.38 -52.45 29.49
CA VAL A 6 37.08 -52.97 29.06
C VAL A 6 36.07 -52.77 30.19
N THR A 7 35.02 -51.97 29.96
CA THR A 7 33.89 -51.81 30.89
C THR A 7 32.71 -52.67 30.44
N ASN A 8 32.38 -53.69 31.23
CA ASN A 8 31.12 -54.43 31.09
C ASN A 8 29.99 -53.66 31.79
N SER A 9 28.85 -53.47 31.12
CA SER A 9 27.65 -52.92 31.74
C SER A 9 26.92 -53.99 32.56
N MET A 10 26.62 -53.68 33.83
CA MET A 10 25.77 -54.51 34.69
C MET A 10 24.60 -53.67 35.21
N SER A 11 23.39 -54.23 35.20
CA SER A 11 22.22 -53.61 35.84
C SER A 11 21.88 -54.31 37.17
N GLY A 12 21.94 -53.56 38.27
CA GLY A 12 21.50 -53.98 39.61
C GLY A 12 21.61 -52.84 40.63
N GLY A 13 20.66 -52.74 41.56
CA GLY A 13 20.66 -51.73 42.62
C GLY A 13 21.61 -52.07 43.77
N SER A 14 22.21 -51.06 44.40
CA SER A 14 23.16 -51.22 45.50
C SER A 14 22.50 -50.97 46.87
N ALA A 15 22.68 -51.90 47.80
CA ALA A 15 22.43 -51.68 49.23
C ALA A 15 23.64 -52.19 50.02
N ARG A 16 24.37 -51.27 50.66
CA ARG A 16 25.48 -51.51 51.61
C ARG A 16 26.43 -52.66 51.22
N ASN A 17 27.29 -52.36 50.24
CA ASN A 17 28.54 -53.06 49.94
C ASN A 17 28.47 -54.49 49.36
N VAL A 18 27.33 -54.90 48.78
CA VAL A 18 27.27 -56.07 47.89
C VAL A 18 26.44 -55.72 46.64
N VAL A 19 26.95 -56.07 45.46
CA VAL A 19 26.24 -55.94 44.16
C VAL A 19 25.71 -57.31 43.77
N GLN A 20 24.38 -57.44 43.59
CA GLN A 20 23.74 -58.64 43.07
C GLN A 20 23.27 -58.39 41.63
N ALA A 21 23.85 -59.09 40.67
CA ALA A 21 23.48 -58.99 39.25
C ALA A 21 22.26 -59.89 38.95
N GLY A 22 21.18 -59.30 38.40
CA GLY A 22 19.94 -60.01 38.08
C GLY A 22 19.86 -60.56 36.64
N PHE A 23 20.59 -59.97 35.69
CA PHE A 23 20.65 -60.43 34.30
C PHE A 23 21.90 -59.87 33.60
N VAL A 24 22.58 -60.71 32.80
CA VAL A 24 23.73 -60.33 31.96
C VAL A 24 23.34 -60.64 30.51
N GLY A 25 23.09 -59.61 29.70
CA GLY A 25 22.49 -59.75 28.37
C GLY A 25 23.44 -60.15 27.24
N ALA A 26 24.76 -59.91 27.38
CA ALA A 26 25.77 -60.41 26.45
C ALA A 26 27.17 -60.33 27.08
N VAL A 27 27.90 -61.45 27.07
CA VAL A 27 29.33 -61.51 27.38
C VAL A 27 30.06 -61.69 26.05
N ASN A 28 30.76 -60.66 25.58
CA ASN A 28 31.58 -60.75 24.37
C ASN A 28 32.91 -61.44 24.72
N PHE A 29 33.05 -62.72 24.33
CA PHE A 29 34.36 -63.35 24.24
C PHE A 29 34.98 -62.99 22.89
N TYR A 30 35.98 -62.10 22.88
CA TYR A 30 36.91 -62.04 21.75
C TYR A 30 37.81 -63.27 21.83
N GLN A 31 37.67 -64.20 20.89
CA GLN A 31 38.76 -65.12 20.57
C GLN A 31 39.86 -64.29 19.90
N ASP A 32 41.04 -64.25 20.50
CA ASP A 32 42.26 -63.74 19.86
C ASP A 32 42.41 -64.38 18.47
N ARG A 33 42.26 -63.57 17.42
CA ARG A 33 42.76 -63.93 16.09
C ARG A 33 44.30 -63.90 16.16
N PRO A 34 45.01 -64.89 15.61
CA PRO A 34 46.47 -64.87 15.61
C PRO A 34 46.97 -63.62 14.88
N ALA A 35 48.01 -63.00 15.45
CA ALA A 35 48.63 -61.80 14.90
C ALA A 35 48.96 -61.98 13.41
N ALA A 36 48.31 -61.18 12.56
CA ALA A 36 48.71 -61.05 11.17
C ALA A 36 50.07 -60.36 11.11
N GLU A 37 50.96 -60.85 10.25
CA GLU A 37 52.26 -60.24 9.99
C GLU A 37 52.12 -58.74 9.64
N PRO A 38 53.07 -57.88 10.05
CA PRO A 38 52.99 -56.45 9.79
C PRO A 38 53.09 -56.18 8.29
N VAL A 39 51.99 -55.72 7.69
CA VAL A 39 52.03 -55.13 6.35
C VAL A 39 52.66 -53.74 6.46
N GLU A 40 53.88 -53.55 5.94
CA GLU A 40 54.49 -52.23 5.79
C GLU A 40 53.63 -51.34 4.84
N GLY A 41 53.25 -50.14 5.31
CA GLY A 41 52.55 -49.13 4.49
C GLY A 41 51.59 -48.18 5.24
N ASP A 42 51.10 -47.15 4.52
CA ASP A 42 50.11 -46.16 4.97
C ASP A 42 48.84 -46.80 5.59
N GLU A 43 48.15 -46.06 6.46
CA GLU A 43 46.90 -46.51 7.11
C GLU A 43 45.82 -46.94 6.10
N TRP A 44 45.64 -46.22 4.99
CA TRP A 44 44.64 -46.56 3.98
C TRP A 44 44.93 -47.89 3.29
N ALA A 45 46.20 -48.19 3.03
CA ALA A 45 46.63 -49.47 2.48
C ALA A 45 46.35 -50.63 3.45
N ARG A 46 46.55 -50.41 4.76
CA ARG A 46 46.24 -51.39 5.80
C ARG A 46 44.73 -51.62 5.94
N LEU A 47 43.91 -50.56 5.89
CA LEU A 47 42.45 -50.65 5.91
C LEU A 47 41.92 -51.46 4.73
N VAL A 48 42.38 -51.16 3.51
CA VAL A 48 41.98 -51.90 2.31
C VAL A 48 42.42 -53.36 2.35
N HIS A 49 43.64 -53.64 2.84
CA HIS A 49 44.14 -55.01 2.97
C HIS A 49 43.34 -55.84 3.99
N GLY A 50 43.04 -55.25 5.15
CA GLY A 50 42.38 -55.90 6.28
C GLY A 50 40.85 -55.93 6.21
N SER A 51 40.25 -55.32 5.18
CA SER A 51 38.80 -55.15 5.10
C SER A 51 38.01 -56.47 5.10
N ALA A 52 36.90 -56.50 5.85
CA ALA A 52 35.99 -57.64 5.89
C ALA A 52 35.23 -57.85 4.57
N VAL A 53 35.14 -56.83 3.70
CA VAL A 53 34.47 -56.91 2.38
C VAL A 53 34.99 -58.10 1.56
N TRP A 54 36.29 -58.41 1.65
CA TRP A 54 36.89 -59.51 0.91
C TRP A 54 36.38 -60.91 1.33
N GLN A 55 35.78 -61.05 2.51
CA GLN A 55 35.22 -62.32 3.00
C GLN A 55 33.93 -62.69 2.26
N HIS A 56 33.30 -61.74 1.57
CA HIS A 56 32.09 -61.96 0.77
C HIS A 56 32.40 -62.38 -0.68
N VAL A 57 33.67 -62.44 -1.08
CA VAL A 57 34.09 -62.84 -2.43
C VAL A 57 34.14 -64.37 -2.53
N ALA A 58 33.51 -64.93 -3.55
CA ALA A 58 33.37 -66.38 -3.69
C ALA A 58 34.67 -67.11 -4.10
N ASP A 59 35.53 -66.49 -4.91
CA ASP A 59 36.81 -67.06 -5.36
C ASP A 59 37.98 -66.41 -4.59
N ALA A 60 38.66 -67.21 -3.76
CA ALA A 60 39.77 -66.76 -2.93
C ALA A 60 41.01 -66.32 -3.73
N ALA A 61 41.26 -66.91 -4.91
CA ALA A 61 42.40 -66.56 -5.74
C ALA A 61 42.17 -65.22 -6.47
N ASP A 62 40.96 -65.01 -6.98
CA ASP A 62 40.55 -63.72 -7.54
C ASP A 62 40.55 -62.63 -6.45
N ALA A 63 40.06 -62.95 -5.24
CA ALA A 63 40.08 -62.05 -4.09
C ALA A 63 41.50 -61.60 -3.71
N GLN A 64 42.47 -62.52 -3.67
CA GLN A 64 43.87 -62.18 -3.35
C GLN A 64 44.49 -61.25 -4.40
N THR A 65 44.22 -61.52 -5.69
CA THR A 65 44.76 -60.72 -6.81
C THR A 65 44.17 -59.31 -6.83
N TYR A 66 42.85 -59.19 -6.72
CA TYR A 66 42.18 -57.89 -6.64
C TYR A 66 42.54 -57.12 -5.37
N ARG A 67 42.73 -57.80 -4.23
CA ARG A 67 43.18 -57.17 -2.98
C ARG A 67 44.57 -56.56 -3.15
N ALA A 68 45.52 -57.27 -3.76
CA ALA A 68 46.85 -56.72 -4.01
C ALA A 68 46.80 -55.47 -4.90
N GLY A 69 45.98 -55.49 -5.96
CA GLY A 69 45.75 -54.34 -6.83
C GLY A 69 45.09 -53.16 -6.11
N ALA A 70 44.05 -53.41 -5.31
CA ALA A 70 43.37 -52.38 -4.53
C ALA A 70 44.28 -51.74 -3.47
N VAL A 71 45.14 -52.53 -2.82
CA VAL A 71 46.16 -52.03 -1.87
C VAL A 71 47.19 -51.14 -2.57
N ALA A 72 47.59 -51.48 -3.81
CA ALA A 72 48.49 -50.63 -4.58
C ALA A 72 47.84 -49.27 -4.91
N VAL A 73 46.58 -49.28 -5.38
CA VAL A 73 45.81 -48.05 -5.62
C VAL A 73 45.65 -47.23 -4.34
N ALA A 74 45.36 -47.87 -3.21
CA ALA A 74 45.21 -47.20 -1.92
C ALA A 74 46.50 -46.47 -1.47
N ARG A 75 47.68 -47.03 -1.76
CA ARG A 75 48.98 -46.39 -1.46
C ARG A 75 49.20 -45.12 -2.28
N GLU A 76 48.88 -45.15 -3.56
CA GLU A 76 49.01 -43.95 -4.41
C GLU A 76 47.97 -42.90 -4.04
N LEU A 77 46.72 -43.31 -3.75
CA LEU A 77 45.69 -42.39 -3.24
C LEU A 77 46.07 -41.76 -1.90
N ALA A 78 46.79 -42.46 -1.03
CA ALA A 78 47.30 -41.89 0.22
C ALA A 78 48.34 -40.78 -0.01
N LYS A 79 49.21 -40.89 -1.03
CA LYS A 79 50.14 -39.82 -1.40
C LYS A 79 49.39 -38.59 -1.89
N LEU A 80 48.41 -38.79 -2.77
CA LEU A 80 47.57 -37.70 -3.30
C LEU A 80 46.73 -37.02 -2.20
N ARG A 81 46.29 -37.79 -1.19
CA ARG A 81 45.65 -37.27 0.03
C ARG A 81 46.61 -36.34 0.77
N ASP A 82 47.84 -36.76 1.00
CA ASP A 82 48.83 -35.99 1.75
C ASP A 82 49.20 -34.69 1.00
N GLU A 83 49.42 -34.76 -0.31
CA GLU A 83 49.68 -33.60 -1.18
C GLU A 83 48.55 -32.57 -1.15
N ALA A 84 47.29 -33.03 -1.24
CA ALA A 84 46.13 -32.13 -1.14
C ALA A 84 45.94 -31.61 0.30
N GLY A 85 46.23 -32.43 1.30
CA GLY A 85 46.14 -32.09 2.71
C GLY A 85 47.12 -30.98 3.13
N GLU A 86 48.33 -30.97 2.58
CA GLU A 86 49.31 -29.89 2.81
C GLU A 86 48.77 -28.52 2.36
N ARG A 87 48.08 -28.46 1.21
CA ARG A 87 47.44 -27.22 0.71
C ARG A 87 46.25 -26.78 1.54
N LEU A 88 45.62 -27.70 2.26
CA LEU A 88 44.43 -27.46 3.08
C LEU A 88 44.75 -27.44 4.59
N ALA A 89 46.02 -27.27 4.97
CA ALA A 89 46.45 -27.31 6.38
C ALA A 89 45.77 -26.26 7.26
N GLY A 90 45.29 -25.15 6.68
CA GLY A 90 44.56 -24.10 7.37
C GLY A 90 43.05 -24.35 7.52
N ASP A 91 42.51 -25.45 6.98
CA ASP A 91 41.09 -25.79 7.06
C ASP A 91 40.74 -26.53 8.36
N PRO A 92 40.01 -25.90 9.31
CA PRO A 92 39.69 -26.50 10.59
C PRO A 92 38.58 -27.57 10.49
N TRP A 93 37.92 -27.71 9.33
CA TRP A 93 36.87 -28.71 9.10
C TRP A 93 37.40 -30.04 8.58
N GLN A 94 38.71 -30.18 8.39
CA GLN A 94 39.33 -31.42 7.95
C GLN A 94 38.96 -32.62 8.86
N ASP A 95 38.49 -33.68 8.21
CA ASP A 95 38.02 -34.91 8.86
C ASP A 95 38.81 -36.12 8.32
N PRO A 96 40.00 -36.39 8.87
CA PRO A 96 40.82 -37.52 8.44
C PRO A 96 40.14 -38.88 8.73
N GLY A 97 39.25 -38.95 9.72
CA GLY A 97 38.55 -40.17 10.12
C GLY A 97 37.40 -40.59 9.20
N VAL A 98 36.93 -39.73 8.28
CA VAL A 98 35.74 -40.00 7.44
C VAL A 98 35.88 -41.27 6.61
N VAL A 99 37.07 -41.57 6.06
CA VAL A 99 37.30 -42.77 5.23
C VAL A 99 37.22 -44.04 6.07
N VAL A 100 37.72 -43.99 7.30
CA VAL A 100 37.66 -45.11 8.25
C VAL A 100 36.20 -45.41 8.58
N ARG A 101 35.41 -44.37 8.91
CA ARG A 101 33.98 -44.52 9.20
C ARG A 101 33.21 -45.01 7.97
N PHE A 102 33.52 -44.52 6.79
CA PHE A 102 32.91 -44.94 5.53
C PHE A 102 33.17 -46.42 5.24
N LEU A 103 34.42 -46.88 5.27
CA LEU A 103 34.72 -48.30 5.06
C LEU A 103 34.09 -49.19 6.14
N ARG A 104 34.16 -48.80 7.41
CA ARG A 104 33.49 -49.51 8.51
C ARG A 104 31.99 -49.66 8.27
N ASN A 105 31.34 -48.62 7.76
CA ASN A 105 29.91 -48.63 7.47
C ASN A 105 29.55 -49.43 6.22
N VAL A 106 30.44 -49.50 5.22
CA VAL A 106 30.30 -50.46 4.11
C VAL A 106 30.30 -51.89 4.66
N GLU A 107 31.27 -52.24 5.50
CA GLU A 107 31.37 -53.57 6.12
C GLU A 107 30.16 -53.89 7.00
N TRP A 108 29.71 -52.92 7.80
CA TRP A 108 28.55 -53.04 8.65
C TRP A 108 27.27 -53.33 7.87
N LEU A 109 27.04 -52.64 6.74
CA LEU A 109 25.87 -52.87 5.89
C LEU A 109 25.90 -54.23 5.17
N LEU A 110 27.08 -54.72 4.78
CA LEU A 110 27.23 -56.06 4.19
C LEU A 110 26.94 -57.18 5.20
N GLY A 111 27.23 -56.98 6.49
CA GLY A 111 27.00 -57.96 7.55
C GLY A 111 27.98 -59.13 7.51
N GLY A 112 27.61 -60.29 8.10
CA GLY A 112 28.53 -61.42 8.29
C GLY A 112 28.32 -62.63 7.37
N GLU A 113 27.27 -62.65 6.54
CA GLU A 113 26.97 -63.78 5.64
C GLU A 113 27.67 -63.60 4.29
N ALA A 114 28.16 -64.68 3.67
CA ALA A 114 28.82 -64.59 2.37
C ALA A 114 27.82 -64.18 1.27
N LEU A 115 28.06 -63.03 0.62
CA LEU A 115 27.12 -62.41 -0.34
C LEU A 115 27.40 -62.77 -1.80
N GLY A 116 28.47 -63.53 -2.08
CA GLY A 116 28.86 -63.90 -3.44
C GLY A 116 29.27 -62.70 -4.31
N LEU A 117 29.93 -61.72 -3.71
CA LEU A 117 30.49 -60.57 -4.43
C LEU A 117 31.54 -61.03 -5.44
N SER A 118 31.62 -60.35 -6.58
CA SER A 118 32.79 -60.49 -7.45
C SER A 118 34.01 -59.80 -6.82
N ALA A 119 35.21 -60.20 -7.23
CA ALA A 119 36.43 -59.55 -6.75
C ALA A 119 36.51 -58.08 -7.19
N ALA A 120 35.89 -57.74 -8.33
CA ALA A 120 35.75 -56.37 -8.83
C ALA A 120 34.78 -55.51 -8.00
N GLU A 121 33.62 -56.06 -7.61
CA GLU A 121 32.67 -55.40 -6.71
C GLU A 121 33.31 -55.11 -5.34
N ALA A 122 34.03 -56.09 -4.78
CA ALA A 122 34.76 -55.92 -3.52
C ALA A 122 35.84 -54.83 -3.62
N ALA A 123 36.60 -54.80 -4.72
CA ALA A 123 37.60 -53.74 -4.95
C ALA A 123 36.97 -52.34 -5.07
N LEU A 124 35.82 -52.22 -5.76
CA LEU A 124 35.09 -50.95 -5.85
C LEU A 124 34.58 -50.49 -4.47
N LEU A 125 34.06 -51.39 -3.65
CA LEU A 125 33.55 -51.07 -2.31
C LEU A 125 34.64 -50.58 -1.34
N VAL A 126 35.86 -51.13 -1.44
CA VAL A 126 36.97 -50.72 -0.55
C VAL A 126 37.79 -49.54 -1.07
N VAL A 127 37.77 -49.26 -2.39
CA VAL A 127 38.54 -48.16 -2.98
C VAL A 127 37.68 -46.91 -3.22
N ALA A 128 36.38 -47.04 -3.49
CA ALA A 128 35.51 -45.89 -3.74
C ALA A 128 35.49 -44.85 -2.59
N PRO A 129 35.50 -45.23 -1.30
CA PRO A 129 35.63 -44.26 -0.20
C PRO A 129 36.90 -43.41 -0.26
N LEU A 130 38.03 -44.00 -0.70
CA LEU A 130 39.31 -43.31 -0.84
C LEU A 130 39.27 -42.38 -2.06
N LEU A 131 38.74 -42.85 -3.19
CA LEU A 131 38.57 -42.03 -4.41
C LEU A 131 37.68 -40.81 -4.13
N TYR A 132 36.58 -41.01 -3.42
CA TYR A 132 35.69 -39.93 -2.98
C TYR A 132 36.44 -38.89 -2.14
N ARG A 133 37.22 -39.34 -1.15
CA ARG A 133 37.94 -38.42 -0.26
C ARG A 133 39.03 -37.66 -0.99
N VAL A 134 39.86 -38.32 -1.80
CA VAL A 134 40.93 -37.66 -2.55
C VAL A 134 40.35 -36.67 -3.55
N ARG A 135 39.26 -37.01 -4.24
CA ARG A 135 38.62 -36.07 -5.18
C ARG A 135 38.06 -34.85 -4.46
N THR A 136 37.40 -35.04 -3.31
CA THR A 136 36.90 -33.91 -2.48
C THR A 136 38.05 -33.02 -2.00
N LEU A 137 39.15 -33.61 -1.53
CA LEU A 137 40.34 -32.87 -1.11
C LEU A 137 41.02 -32.12 -2.26
N ARG A 138 41.20 -32.76 -3.43
CA ARG A 138 41.79 -32.10 -4.61
C ARG A 138 40.91 -30.95 -5.10
N LEU A 139 39.59 -31.14 -5.14
CA LEU A 139 38.65 -30.09 -5.52
C LEU A 139 38.73 -28.90 -4.56
N ALA A 140 38.79 -29.16 -3.24
CA ALA A 140 38.99 -28.10 -2.26
C ALA A 140 40.36 -27.41 -2.42
N ALA A 141 41.42 -28.16 -2.67
CA ALA A 141 42.76 -27.61 -2.85
C ALA A 141 42.92 -26.79 -4.14
N GLU A 142 42.21 -27.17 -5.21
CA GLU A 142 42.18 -26.45 -6.50
C GLU A 142 41.58 -25.06 -6.36
N PHE A 143 40.54 -24.92 -5.54
CA PHE A 143 39.81 -23.66 -5.35
C PHE A 143 40.17 -22.93 -4.04
N ALA A 144 41.16 -23.40 -3.27
CA ALA A 144 41.50 -22.81 -1.97
C ALA A 144 41.82 -21.31 -2.05
N GLU A 145 42.44 -20.86 -3.15
CA GLU A 145 42.78 -19.45 -3.42
C GLU A 145 41.56 -18.53 -3.53
N VAL A 146 40.36 -19.07 -3.82
CA VAL A 146 39.10 -18.31 -3.84
C VAL A 146 38.82 -17.68 -2.47
N ARG A 147 39.27 -18.32 -1.39
CA ARG A 147 39.14 -17.78 -0.03
C ARG A 147 40.15 -16.66 0.25
N GLU A 148 41.33 -16.70 -0.37
CA GLU A 148 42.46 -15.81 -0.10
C GLU A 148 42.37 -14.42 -0.79
N GLY A 149 41.27 -14.14 -1.50
CA GLY A 149 40.97 -12.80 -2.01
C GLY A 149 41.44 -12.50 -3.45
N GLY A 150 41.65 -13.51 -4.28
CA GLY A 150 41.99 -13.34 -5.70
C GLY A 150 40.82 -12.85 -6.56
N GLY A 151 41.10 -12.10 -7.64
CA GLY A 151 40.07 -11.68 -8.61
C GLY A 151 39.72 -12.78 -9.62
N GLY A 152 38.43 -12.95 -9.95
CA GLY A 152 37.97 -13.92 -10.95
C GLY A 152 36.49 -14.30 -10.82
N GLU A 153 35.98 -15.08 -11.77
CA GLU A 153 34.57 -15.52 -11.80
C GLU A 153 34.20 -16.42 -10.60
N ALA A 154 35.11 -17.33 -10.22
CA ALA A 154 34.91 -18.20 -9.07
C ALA A 154 34.81 -17.42 -7.75
N ARG A 155 35.62 -16.37 -7.57
CA ARG A 155 35.53 -15.46 -6.41
C ARG A 155 34.21 -14.70 -6.39
N ALA A 156 33.83 -14.09 -7.51
CA ALA A 156 32.55 -13.39 -7.60
C ALA A 156 31.35 -14.33 -7.38
N SER A 157 31.48 -15.62 -7.72
CA SER A 157 30.47 -16.64 -7.37
C SER A 157 30.45 -16.95 -5.87
N TYR A 158 31.62 -17.06 -5.23
CA TYR A 158 31.72 -17.31 -3.80
C TYR A 158 31.19 -16.12 -2.97
N GLU A 159 31.52 -14.88 -3.34
CA GLU A 159 31.05 -13.67 -2.65
C GLU A 159 29.53 -13.55 -2.71
N ARG A 160 28.93 -13.71 -3.89
CA ARG A 160 27.46 -13.76 -4.05
C ARG A 160 26.81 -14.88 -3.26
N PHE A 161 27.49 -16.02 -3.12
CA PHE A 161 27.01 -17.12 -2.28
C PHE A 161 27.11 -16.76 -0.80
N ALA A 162 28.22 -16.20 -0.35
CA ALA A 162 28.43 -15.78 1.03
C ALA A 162 27.44 -14.68 1.47
N GLU A 163 27.05 -13.77 0.57
CA GLU A 163 26.00 -12.77 0.80
C GLU A 163 24.64 -13.38 1.19
N THR A 164 24.35 -14.61 0.76
CA THR A 164 23.11 -15.32 1.17
C THR A 164 23.14 -15.78 2.63
N TYR A 165 24.31 -15.74 3.27
CA TYR A 165 24.56 -16.07 4.68
C TYR A 165 25.03 -14.82 5.45
N ASP A 166 24.33 -13.68 5.26
CA ASP A 166 24.63 -12.36 5.83
C ASP A 166 24.98 -12.38 7.34
N LEU A 167 24.26 -13.17 8.12
CA LEU A 167 24.45 -13.29 9.56
C LEU A 167 25.77 -13.96 9.92
N LEU A 168 26.20 -14.97 9.15
CA LEU A 168 27.48 -15.65 9.35
C LEU A 168 28.65 -14.76 8.95
N THR A 169 28.53 -14.03 7.83
CA THR A 169 29.57 -13.10 7.38
C THR A 169 29.75 -11.96 8.37
N HIS A 170 28.66 -11.34 8.85
CA HIS A 170 28.71 -10.29 9.86
C HIS A 170 29.36 -10.77 11.17
N ARG A 171 29.09 -12.01 11.59
CA ARG A 171 29.75 -12.59 12.77
C ARG A 171 31.24 -12.81 12.60
N ALA A 172 31.67 -13.26 11.42
CA ALA A 172 33.09 -13.41 11.11
C ALA A 172 33.82 -12.07 11.21
N GLU A 173 33.18 -10.96 10.80
CA GLU A 173 33.71 -9.60 10.93
C GLU A 173 33.76 -9.14 12.39
N LEU A 174 32.68 -9.39 13.17
CA LEU A 174 32.63 -9.01 14.59
C LEU A 174 33.58 -9.84 15.47
N ARG A 175 33.88 -11.08 15.08
CA ARG A 175 34.68 -12.04 15.86
C ARG A 175 35.73 -12.69 14.97
N PRO A 176 36.89 -12.04 14.79
CA PRO A 176 37.97 -12.54 13.94
C PRO A 176 38.42 -13.97 14.30
N GLU A 177 38.28 -14.41 15.56
CA GLU A 177 38.60 -15.77 15.98
C GLU A 177 37.72 -16.86 15.32
N ALA A 178 36.54 -16.51 14.81
CA ALA A 178 35.62 -17.42 14.15
C ALA A 178 35.64 -17.30 12.61
N GLU A 179 36.37 -16.32 12.07
CA GLU A 179 36.45 -16.03 10.64
C GLU A 179 36.89 -17.25 9.83
N ASP A 180 37.98 -17.90 10.24
CA ASP A 180 38.48 -19.10 9.56
C ASP A 180 37.46 -20.24 9.58
N GLY A 181 36.83 -20.50 10.74
CA GLY A 181 35.84 -21.57 10.88
C GLY A 181 34.61 -21.35 10.00
N ILE A 182 34.06 -20.13 10.00
CA ILE A 182 32.89 -19.76 9.18
C ILE A 182 33.25 -19.74 7.70
N GLY A 183 34.37 -19.10 7.34
CA GLY A 183 34.83 -18.96 5.96
C GLY A 183 35.11 -20.30 5.29
N TRP A 184 35.80 -21.22 5.96
CA TRP A 184 36.03 -22.57 5.41
C TRP A 184 34.74 -23.38 5.29
N TRP A 185 33.78 -23.22 6.20
CA TRP A 185 32.48 -23.87 6.08
C TRP A 185 31.69 -23.37 4.86
N LEU A 186 31.60 -22.05 4.69
CA LEU A 186 30.95 -21.42 3.53
C LEU A 186 31.62 -21.85 2.23
N PHE A 187 32.95 -21.96 2.22
CA PHE A 187 33.72 -22.46 1.08
C PHE A 187 33.34 -23.90 0.71
N HIS A 188 33.28 -24.82 1.68
CA HIS A 188 32.88 -26.22 1.42
C HIS A 188 31.42 -26.35 0.96
N ARG A 189 30.53 -25.49 1.48
CA ARG A 189 29.13 -25.41 1.01
C ARG A 189 29.04 -24.91 -0.43
N TRP A 190 29.74 -23.82 -0.75
CA TRP A 190 29.82 -23.27 -2.10
C TRP A 190 30.33 -24.32 -3.09
N LEU A 191 31.45 -25.00 -2.77
CA LEU A 191 32.03 -26.06 -3.60
C LEU A 191 31.03 -27.19 -3.88
N THR A 192 30.31 -27.64 -2.85
CA THR A 192 29.35 -28.74 -3.00
C THR A 192 28.18 -28.38 -3.92
N GLN A 193 27.81 -27.09 -4.01
CA GLN A 193 26.70 -26.63 -4.84
C GLN A 193 27.11 -26.21 -6.26
N HIS A 194 28.35 -25.74 -6.45
CA HIS A 194 28.77 -25.07 -7.69
C HIS A 194 29.81 -25.85 -8.49
N GLN A 195 30.45 -26.88 -7.91
CA GLN A 195 31.47 -27.67 -8.59
C GLN A 195 31.08 -29.14 -8.71
N ASP A 196 31.38 -29.75 -9.86
CA ASP A 196 31.09 -31.16 -10.12
C ASP A 196 32.21 -32.07 -9.57
N LEU A 197 31.91 -32.79 -8.49
CA LEU A 197 32.81 -33.79 -7.91
C LEU A 197 33.15 -34.90 -8.93
N ALA A 198 32.20 -35.27 -9.79
CA ALA A 198 32.28 -36.39 -10.71
C ALA A 198 32.73 -35.98 -12.13
N GLU A 199 33.31 -34.80 -12.30
CA GLU A 199 33.77 -34.31 -13.61
C GLU A 199 34.67 -35.33 -14.34
N PRO A 200 34.33 -35.77 -15.57
CA PRO A 200 35.01 -36.87 -16.24
C PRO A 200 36.51 -36.65 -16.49
N HIS A 201 36.95 -35.40 -16.68
CA HIS A 201 38.35 -35.09 -16.89
C HIS A 201 39.17 -35.27 -15.61
N ALA A 202 38.74 -34.64 -14.51
CA ALA A 202 39.39 -34.75 -13.21
C ALA A 202 39.41 -36.20 -12.68
N VAL A 203 38.33 -36.97 -12.88
CA VAL A 203 38.30 -38.39 -12.49
C VAL A 203 39.29 -39.23 -13.32
N ARG A 204 39.45 -38.92 -14.61
CA ARG A 204 40.43 -39.61 -15.47
C ARG A 204 41.86 -39.36 -15.00
N GLU A 205 42.19 -38.13 -14.65
CA GLU A 205 43.51 -37.77 -14.13
C GLU A 205 43.79 -38.47 -12.80
N LEU A 206 42.85 -38.41 -11.86
CA LEU A 206 42.95 -39.10 -10.57
C LEU A 206 43.21 -40.60 -10.74
N LEU A 207 42.49 -41.28 -11.64
CA LEU A 207 42.66 -42.71 -11.88
C LEU A 207 43.98 -43.06 -12.58
N ALA A 208 44.49 -42.15 -13.42
CA ALA A 208 45.79 -42.32 -14.06
C ALA A 208 46.93 -42.22 -13.03
N GLU A 209 46.86 -41.24 -12.13
CA GLU A 209 47.83 -41.04 -11.04
C GLU A 209 47.76 -42.14 -9.98
N ALA A 210 46.54 -42.58 -9.62
CA ALA A 210 46.34 -43.64 -8.62
C ALA A 210 46.78 -45.04 -9.11
N GLY A 211 47.04 -45.21 -10.41
CA GLY A 211 47.66 -46.41 -10.97
C GLY A 211 46.81 -47.67 -10.87
N ALA A 212 45.64 -47.70 -11.53
CA ALA A 212 44.75 -48.87 -11.50
C ALA A 212 45.32 -50.15 -12.15
N GLY A 213 46.35 -50.04 -13.01
CA GLY A 213 47.07 -51.18 -13.60
C GLY A 213 46.15 -52.27 -14.17
N ALA A 214 46.24 -53.49 -13.62
CA ALA A 214 45.43 -54.64 -14.01
C ALA A 214 43.92 -54.52 -13.67
N LEU A 215 43.50 -53.45 -12.97
CA LEU A 215 42.12 -53.16 -12.57
C LEU A 215 41.49 -52.01 -13.37
N ALA A 216 42.11 -51.54 -14.46
CA ALA A 216 41.65 -50.39 -15.24
C ALA A 216 40.19 -50.49 -15.74
N GLU A 217 39.74 -51.68 -16.18
CA GLU A 217 38.34 -51.87 -16.59
C GLU A 217 37.36 -51.88 -15.41
N THR A 218 37.82 -52.28 -14.22
CA THR A 218 37.02 -52.23 -12.98
C THR A 218 36.79 -50.79 -12.55
N PHE A 219 37.84 -49.97 -12.57
CA PHE A 219 37.79 -48.54 -12.27
C PHE A 219 37.61 -47.67 -13.53
N ALA A 220 36.81 -48.11 -14.50
CA ALA A 220 36.53 -47.32 -15.70
C ALA A 220 35.97 -45.94 -15.33
N VAL A 221 36.46 -44.87 -16.00
CA VAL A 221 36.14 -43.47 -15.69
C VAL A 221 34.63 -43.25 -15.52
N GLY A 222 33.82 -43.69 -16.49
CA GLY A 222 32.36 -43.52 -16.42
C GLY A 222 31.70 -44.19 -15.22
N ARG A 223 32.21 -45.36 -14.78
CA ARG A 223 31.71 -46.04 -13.57
C ARG A 223 32.08 -45.26 -12.32
N VAL A 224 33.32 -44.81 -12.21
CA VAL A 224 33.78 -44.03 -11.05
C VAL A 224 33.02 -42.70 -10.97
N CYS A 225 32.83 -41.99 -12.08
CA CYS A 225 31.97 -40.80 -12.14
C CYS A 225 30.56 -41.10 -11.63
N ALA A 226 29.94 -42.17 -12.11
CA ALA A 226 28.59 -42.58 -11.68
C ALA A 226 28.51 -42.88 -10.17
N LEU A 227 29.49 -43.59 -9.62
CA LEU A 227 29.54 -43.91 -8.19
C LEU A 227 29.76 -42.65 -7.33
N LEU A 228 30.66 -41.75 -7.74
CA LEU A 228 30.90 -40.48 -7.04
C LEU A 228 29.66 -39.58 -7.07
N HIS A 229 28.96 -39.53 -8.21
CA HIS A 229 27.69 -38.81 -8.34
C HIS A 229 26.61 -39.41 -7.44
N GLY A 230 26.54 -40.75 -7.38
CA GLY A 230 25.62 -41.48 -6.51
C GLY A 230 25.82 -41.14 -5.02
N ILE A 231 27.08 -41.08 -4.56
CA ILE A 231 27.42 -40.77 -3.17
C ILE A 231 26.90 -39.37 -2.74
N ARG A 232 26.99 -38.36 -3.61
CA ARG A 232 26.62 -36.97 -3.29
C ARG A 232 25.13 -36.65 -3.44
N ARG A 233 24.34 -37.52 -4.07
CA ARG A 233 22.90 -37.26 -4.35
C ARG A 233 21.99 -37.33 -3.13
N GLY A 234 22.45 -37.86 -1.99
CA GLY A 234 21.58 -38.06 -0.83
C GLY A 234 20.33 -38.88 -1.21
N PRO A 235 19.13 -38.55 -0.70
CA PRO A 235 17.90 -39.27 -1.04
C PRO A 235 17.59 -39.35 -2.56
N ASP A 236 18.09 -38.41 -3.36
CA ASP A 236 17.90 -38.41 -4.81
C ASP A 236 18.71 -39.50 -5.55
N VAL A 237 19.54 -40.28 -4.83
CA VAL A 237 20.13 -41.50 -5.40
C VAL A 237 19.06 -42.50 -5.85
N GLY A 238 17.87 -42.46 -5.23
CA GLY A 238 16.71 -43.26 -5.62
C GLY A 238 15.97 -42.76 -6.87
N ASN A 239 16.44 -41.66 -7.50
CA ASN A 239 15.81 -41.11 -8.69
C ASN A 239 15.90 -42.10 -9.86
N ARG A 240 14.76 -42.36 -10.52
CA ARG A 240 14.64 -43.36 -11.59
C ARG A 240 15.45 -43.03 -12.84
N GLU A 241 15.61 -41.76 -13.21
CA GLU A 241 16.40 -41.37 -14.38
C GLU A 241 17.89 -41.60 -14.14
N PHE A 242 18.37 -41.25 -12.94
CA PHE A 242 19.75 -41.54 -12.53
C PHE A 242 20.01 -43.05 -12.52
N LEU A 243 19.18 -43.82 -11.81
CA LEU A 243 19.34 -45.28 -11.73
C LEU A 243 19.14 -45.98 -13.09
N GLY A 244 18.29 -45.42 -13.96
CA GLY A 244 18.09 -45.91 -15.33
C GLY A 244 19.29 -45.70 -16.25
N GLY A 245 20.14 -44.72 -15.95
CA GLY A 245 21.42 -44.50 -16.62
C GLY A 245 22.54 -45.45 -16.16
N LEU A 246 22.36 -46.19 -15.06
CA LEU A 246 23.34 -47.12 -14.53
C LEU A 246 23.10 -48.54 -15.06
N LYS A 247 24.19 -49.28 -15.30
CA LYS A 247 24.10 -50.69 -15.68
C LYS A 247 23.64 -51.52 -14.48
N ALA A 248 22.56 -52.29 -14.67
CA ALA A 248 22.11 -53.25 -13.66
C ALA A 248 23.14 -54.38 -13.44
N GLU A 249 23.74 -54.86 -14.53
CA GLU A 249 24.86 -55.80 -14.51
C GLU A 249 25.80 -55.50 -15.69
N ASP A 250 27.10 -55.43 -15.44
CA ASP A 250 28.17 -55.30 -16.42
C ASP A 250 29.22 -56.41 -16.23
N ARG A 251 29.96 -56.75 -17.28
CA ARG A 251 31.07 -57.71 -17.21
C ARG A 251 32.38 -57.04 -17.61
N VAL A 252 33.33 -57.01 -16.67
CA VAL A 252 34.66 -56.40 -16.86
C VAL A 252 35.73 -57.49 -16.90
N ALA A 253 36.79 -57.29 -17.68
CA ALA A 253 37.94 -58.18 -17.68
C ALA A 253 38.75 -57.98 -16.38
N GLY A 254 38.96 -59.06 -15.64
CA GLY A 254 39.84 -59.08 -14.48
C GLY A 254 41.27 -59.48 -14.81
N PRO A 255 42.20 -59.34 -13.85
CA PRO A 255 43.57 -59.80 -13.98
C PRO A 255 43.62 -61.27 -14.44
N GLY A 256 44.33 -61.55 -15.54
CA GLY A 256 44.38 -62.89 -16.15
C GLY A 256 43.24 -63.22 -17.12
N GLY A 257 42.40 -62.25 -17.50
CA GLY A 257 41.39 -62.40 -18.56
C GLY A 257 40.07 -63.06 -18.12
N ARG A 258 39.88 -63.30 -16.83
CA ARG A 258 38.62 -63.82 -16.27
C ARG A 258 37.60 -62.70 -16.13
N GLY A 259 36.38 -62.89 -16.63
CA GLY A 259 35.32 -61.89 -16.52
C GLY A 259 34.77 -61.77 -15.10
N GLN A 260 34.70 -60.56 -14.56
CA GLN A 260 34.07 -60.24 -13.28
C GLN A 260 32.75 -59.50 -13.51
N ARG A 261 31.74 -59.83 -12.72
CA ARG A 261 30.43 -59.16 -12.72
C ARG A 261 30.49 -57.87 -11.89
N VAL A 262 29.88 -56.79 -12.35
CA VAL A 262 29.76 -55.53 -11.60
C VAL A 262 28.33 -55.00 -11.71
N ARG A 263 27.68 -54.74 -10.57
CA ARG A 263 26.33 -54.16 -10.51
C ARG A 263 26.40 -52.68 -10.12
N ASP A 264 26.53 -51.79 -11.11
CA ASP A 264 26.74 -50.35 -10.88
C ASP A 264 25.58 -49.73 -10.10
N ARG A 265 24.33 -50.10 -10.43
CA ARG A 265 23.13 -49.66 -9.71
C ARG A 265 23.17 -50.02 -8.23
N TRP A 266 23.51 -51.28 -7.92
CA TRP A 266 23.57 -51.79 -6.54
C TRP A 266 24.71 -51.13 -5.75
N LEU A 267 25.89 -51.01 -6.36
CA LEU A 267 27.06 -50.35 -5.77
C LEU A 267 26.76 -48.88 -5.45
N SER A 268 26.10 -48.17 -6.37
CA SER A 268 25.75 -46.76 -6.18
C SER A 268 24.81 -46.56 -4.98
N LEU A 269 23.78 -47.41 -4.84
CA LEU A 269 22.84 -47.33 -3.72
C LEU A 269 23.52 -47.67 -2.38
N LEU A 270 24.34 -48.73 -2.35
CA LEU A 270 25.04 -49.16 -1.14
C LEU A 270 26.08 -48.13 -0.69
N LEU A 271 26.89 -47.60 -1.62
CA LEU A 271 27.92 -46.61 -1.31
C LEU A 271 27.30 -45.28 -0.86
N ALA A 272 26.19 -44.85 -1.48
CA ALA A 272 25.46 -43.66 -1.03
C ALA A 272 24.94 -43.84 0.40
N LEU A 273 24.30 -44.97 0.71
CA LEU A 273 23.83 -45.26 2.07
C LEU A 273 24.98 -45.36 3.08
N ALA A 274 26.05 -46.07 2.73
CA ALA A 274 27.24 -46.21 3.56
C ALA A 274 27.88 -44.84 3.86
N TYR A 275 27.96 -43.95 2.87
CA TYR A 275 28.41 -42.57 3.08
C TYR A 275 27.46 -41.79 3.99
N GLY A 276 26.15 -41.87 3.74
CA GLY A 276 25.12 -41.18 4.51
C GLY A 276 25.08 -41.56 6.00
N VAL A 277 25.53 -42.76 6.36
CA VAL A 277 25.66 -43.17 7.79
C VAL A 277 27.05 -42.91 8.39
N SER A 278 27.98 -42.31 7.64
CA SER A 278 29.39 -42.10 8.06
C SER A 278 29.67 -40.75 8.70
N ILE A 279 28.73 -39.81 8.61
CA ILE A 279 28.75 -38.48 9.24
C ILE A 279 30.05 -37.73 8.92
N GLU A 280 30.07 -37.00 7.80
CA GLU A 280 31.19 -36.11 7.43
C GLU A 280 31.01 -34.72 8.09
N SER A 281 32.10 -34.15 8.64
CA SER A 281 32.09 -32.85 9.34
C SER A 281 31.48 -31.72 8.50
N THR A 282 31.88 -31.58 7.24
CA THR A 282 31.41 -30.54 6.30
C THR A 282 30.00 -30.81 5.77
N ALA A 283 29.47 -32.01 5.97
CA ALA A 283 28.11 -32.39 5.60
C ALA A 283 27.09 -32.16 6.73
N LEU A 284 27.54 -31.78 7.93
CA LEU A 284 26.65 -31.45 9.04
C LEU A 284 25.70 -30.29 8.68
N PRO A 285 24.49 -30.25 9.26
CA PRO A 285 23.54 -29.17 9.03
C PRO A 285 24.06 -27.80 9.47
N ASP A 286 23.47 -26.75 8.90
CA ASP A 286 23.89 -25.35 9.06
C ASP A 286 23.89 -24.92 10.53
N ILE A 287 23.02 -25.50 11.37
CA ILE A 287 22.98 -25.24 12.82
C ILE A 287 24.34 -25.37 13.51
N VAL A 288 25.23 -26.26 13.05
CA VAL A 288 26.56 -26.42 13.66
C VAL A 288 27.45 -25.21 13.34
N ALA A 289 27.45 -24.75 12.08
CA ALA A 289 28.21 -23.59 11.65
C ALA A 289 27.61 -22.27 12.15
N GLU A 290 26.27 -22.20 12.24
CA GLU A 290 25.56 -21.11 12.88
C GLU A 290 26.03 -20.89 14.31
N HIS A 291 26.39 -21.94 15.06
CA HIS A 291 26.91 -21.78 16.43
C HIS A 291 28.43 -21.57 16.50
N LEU A 292 29.07 -21.15 15.41
CA LEU A 292 30.40 -20.54 15.42
C LEU A 292 30.29 -19.02 15.63
N GLY A 293 31.33 -18.41 16.21
CA GLY A 293 31.36 -16.95 16.38
C GLY A 293 30.30 -16.39 17.35
N ILE A 294 29.86 -17.19 18.32
CA ILE A 294 28.96 -16.77 19.41
C ILE A 294 29.60 -17.03 20.78
N PRO A 295 29.13 -16.40 21.87
CA PRO A 295 29.55 -16.78 23.21
C PRO A 295 29.19 -18.25 23.46
N HIS A 296 30.19 -19.05 23.83
CA HIS A 296 30.10 -20.52 23.92
C HIS A 296 29.91 -21.22 22.56
N ALA A 297 30.76 -20.90 21.60
CA ALA A 297 30.73 -21.49 20.26
C ALA A 297 30.98 -23.02 20.25
N VAL A 298 30.59 -23.65 19.14
CA VAL A 298 31.01 -25.01 18.81
C VAL A 298 32.52 -25.04 18.59
N GLU A 299 33.23 -25.80 19.42
CA GLU A 299 34.66 -26.05 19.26
C GLU A 299 34.88 -27.17 18.23
N LEU A 300 35.44 -26.85 17.06
CA LEU A 300 35.61 -27.81 15.95
C LEU A 300 36.48 -29.01 16.34
N ALA A 301 37.47 -28.82 17.22
CA ALA A 301 38.28 -29.92 17.74
C ALA A 301 37.46 -30.90 18.60
N GLN A 302 36.50 -30.40 19.40
CA GLN A 302 35.60 -31.24 20.19
C GLN A 302 34.55 -31.92 19.31
N LEU A 303 34.04 -31.22 18.30
CA LEU A 303 33.16 -31.81 17.29
C LEU A 303 33.83 -33.01 16.62
N ARG A 304 35.09 -32.88 16.21
CA ARG A 304 35.85 -33.98 15.61
C ARG A 304 35.98 -35.18 16.55
N ASP A 305 36.30 -34.97 17.82
CA ASP A 305 36.37 -36.03 18.83
C ASP A 305 35.01 -36.74 19.03
N THR A 306 33.91 -35.99 19.04
CA THR A 306 32.55 -36.56 19.07
C THR A 306 32.29 -37.44 17.83
N LEU A 307 32.63 -36.97 16.63
CA LEU A 307 32.42 -37.72 15.38
C LEU A 307 33.29 -38.98 15.31
N GLU A 308 34.53 -38.94 15.79
CA GLU A 308 35.44 -40.10 15.84
C GLU A 308 34.92 -41.20 16.76
N ARG A 309 34.31 -40.83 17.90
CA ARG A 309 33.74 -41.77 18.86
C ARG A 309 32.30 -42.20 18.55
N ALA A 310 31.64 -41.54 17.61
CA ALA A 310 30.27 -41.86 17.23
C ALA A 310 30.17 -43.27 16.61
N VAL A 311 29.19 -44.04 17.09
CA VAL A 311 28.96 -45.43 16.65
C VAL A 311 27.47 -45.73 16.51
N TRP A 312 27.14 -46.57 15.54
CA TRP A 312 25.80 -47.14 15.39
C TRP A 312 25.65 -48.34 16.33
N GLY A 313 24.81 -48.18 17.36
CA GLY A 313 24.38 -49.25 18.27
C GLY A 313 22.99 -49.78 17.91
N GLY A 314 22.30 -50.40 18.87
CA GLY A 314 20.95 -50.94 18.67
C GLY A 314 20.91 -52.30 17.98
N THR A 315 19.76 -52.63 17.40
CA THR A 315 19.59 -53.86 16.61
C THR A 315 19.95 -53.60 15.14
N ARG A 316 20.19 -54.65 14.35
CA ARG A 316 20.48 -54.49 12.91
C ARG A 316 19.33 -53.85 12.12
N GLU A 317 18.08 -54.08 12.57
CA GLU A 317 16.88 -53.52 11.93
C GLU A 317 16.63 -52.06 12.32
N LEU A 318 16.96 -51.68 13.56
CA LEU A 318 16.84 -50.31 14.08
C LEU A 318 18.17 -49.86 14.71
N PRO A 319 19.16 -49.45 13.88
CA PRO A 319 20.39 -48.86 14.35
C PRO A 319 20.15 -47.51 15.03
N VAL A 320 20.80 -47.30 16.17
CA VAL A 320 20.68 -46.06 16.95
C VAL A 320 22.05 -45.40 17.05
N LEU A 321 22.17 -44.15 16.62
CA LEU A 321 23.41 -43.39 16.71
C LEU A 321 23.70 -43.03 18.18
N ARG A 322 24.82 -43.56 18.69
CA ARG A 322 25.41 -43.21 19.98
C ARG A 322 26.46 -42.13 19.77
N ALA A 323 26.19 -40.94 20.30
CA ALA A 323 27.14 -39.84 20.26
C ALA A 323 27.02 -39.00 21.54
N GLU A 324 28.17 -38.80 22.19
CA GLU A 324 28.29 -37.93 23.36
C GLU A 324 28.69 -36.52 22.90
N CYS A 325 27.77 -35.58 23.05
CA CYS A 325 27.89 -34.24 22.49
C CYS A 325 28.18 -33.21 23.58
N ARG A 326 29.16 -32.33 23.36
CA ARG A 326 29.54 -31.27 24.33
C ARG A 326 28.88 -29.91 24.06
N HIS A 327 28.11 -29.82 22.98
CA HIS A 327 27.39 -28.60 22.60
C HIS A 327 25.99 -28.95 22.07
N GLU A 328 25.00 -28.09 22.33
CA GLU A 328 23.58 -28.33 22.01
C GLU A 328 23.35 -28.39 20.49
N ALA A 329 23.98 -27.48 19.75
CA ALA A 329 23.94 -27.47 18.28
C ALA A 329 24.48 -28.75 17.64
N VAL A 330 25.43 -29.44 18.29
CA VAL A 330 25.96 -30.72 17.78
C VAL A 330 24.95 -31.84 17.98
N VAL A 331 24.22 -31.87 19.11
CA VAL A 331 23.12 -32.82 19.32
C VAL A 331 22.06 -32.64 18.24
N GLU A 332 21.58 -31.42 18.04
CA GLU A 332 20.53 -31.12 17.07
C GLU A 332 21.01 -31.34 15.62
N GLY A 333 22.25 -30.94 15.30
CA GLY A 333 22.86 -31.19 14.00
C GLY A 333 22.98 -32.68 13.68
N LEU A 334 23.36 -33.51 14.66
CA LEU A 334 23.42 -34.97 14.47
C LEU A 334 22.03 -35.59 14.34
N ARG A 335 21.02 -35.12 15.09
CA ARG A 335 19.63 -35.59 14.94
C ARG A 335 19.09 -35.31 13.54
N GLU A 336 19.27 -34.09 13.05
CA GLU A 336 18.85 -33.72 11.70
C GLU A 336 19.64 -34.50 10.63
N TYR A 337 20.94 -34.71 10.84
CA TYR A 337 21.75 -35.54 9.95
C TYR A 337 21.23 -36.99 9.89
N VAL A 338 20.91 -37.61 11.04
CA VAL A 338 20.34 -38.97 11.11
C VAL A 338 18.97 -39.04 10.43
N ALA A 339 18.12 -38.02 10.59
CA ALA A 339 16.84 -37.97 9.90
C ALA A 339 17.02 -37.96 8.37
N ARG A 340 17.98 -37.17 7.85
CA ARG A 340 18.33 -37.15 6.42
C ARG A 340 18.92 -38.49 5.94
N ALA A 341 19.74 -39.14 6.77
CA ALA A 341 20.25 -40.48 6.48
C ALA A 341 19.12 -41.53 6.47
N ASP A 342 18.11 -41.39 7.33
CA ASP A 342 16.93 -42.25 7.36
C ASP A 342 16.09 -42.04 6.09
N GLU A 343 15.90 -40.79 5.62
CA GLU A 343 15.25 -40.51 4.33
C GLU A 343 15.99 -41.14 3.15
N LEU A 344 17.33 -41.07 3.15
CA LEU A 344 18.18 -41.76 2.19
C LEU A 344 17.98 -43.27 2.26
N LEU A 345 17.96 -43.86 3.47
CA LEU A 345 17.67 -45.29 3.65
C LEU A 345 16.32 -45.66 3.06
N HIS A 346 15.27 -44.88 3.29
CA HIS A 346 13.95 -45.11 2.69
C HIS A 346 14.00 -45.01 1.16
N ALA A 347 14.73 -44.04 0.60
CA ALA A 347 14.90 -43.91 -0.84
C ALA A 347 15.64 -45.11 -1.45
N VAL A 348 16.69 -45.59 -0.80
CA VAL A 348 17.39 -46.82 -1.17
C VAL A 348 16.46 -48.03 -1.08
N HIS A 349 15.71 -48.17 0.02
CA HIS A 349 14.82 -49.31 0.25
C HIS A 349 13.76 -49.48 -0.85
N ARG A 350 13.24 -48.38 -1.40
CA ARG A 350 12.30 -48.41 -2.54
C ARG A 350 12.89 -49.08 -3.79
N GLU A 351 14.19 -48.94 -3.99
CA GLU A 351 14.90 -49.37 -5.21
C GLU A 351 15.81 -50.59 -5.00
N TRP A 352 15.96 -51.05 -3.75
CA TRP A 352 16.86 -52.15 -3.31
C TRP A 352 16.35 -53.55 -3.66
N GLY A 353 15.04 -53.72 -3.90
CA GLY A 353 14.48 -54.96 -4.44
C GLY A 353 14.58 -56.21 -3.54
N GLY A 354 14.96 -56.07 -2.27
CA GLY A 354 15.07 -57.19 -1.31
C GLY A 354 16.30 -58.09 -1.51
N GLU A 355 17.31 -57.63 -2.25
CA GLU A 355 18.58 -58.35 -2.43
C GLU A 355 19.39 -58.39 -1.11
N LEU A 356 20.14 -59.48 -0.88
CA LEU A 356 21.12 -59.53 0.20
C LEU A 356 22.25 -58.50 -0.07
N PRO A 357 22.75 -57.78 0.95
CA PRO A 357 22.44 -57.89 2.38
C PRO A 357 21.11 -57.24 2.79
N ALA A 358 20.52 -57.74 3.88
CA ALA A 358 19.39 -57.09 4.53
C ALA A 358 19.83 -55.74 5.13
N LEU A 359 19.27 -54.65 4.59
CA LEU A 359 19.49 -53.29 5.08
C LEU A 359 18.65 -53.01 6.33
N PRO A 360 19.05 -52.03 7.17
CA PRO A 360 18.22 -51.52 8.24
C PRO A 360 16.83 -51.07 7.74
N VAL A 361 15.84 -51.08 8.64
CA VAL A 361 14.48 -50.59 8.34
C VAL A 361 14.39 -49.10 8.63
N ARG A 362 15.01 -48.65 9.72
CA ARG A 362 14.99 -47.27 10.21
C ARG A 362 16.29 -46.93 10.92
N LEU A 363 16.70 -45.67 10.87
CA LEU A 363 17.77 -45.12 11.69
C LEU A 363 17.17 -44.25 12.81
N SER A 364 17.78 -44.25 13.99
CA SER A 364 17.38 -43.41 15.13
C SER A 364 18.56 -42.65 15.73
N SER A 365 18.27 -41.48 16.29
CA SER A 365 19.19 -40.62 17.02
C SER A 365 18.89 -40.57 18.53
N ASP A 366 18.10 -41.52 19.06
CA ASP A 366 17.62 -41.49 20.46
C ASP A 366 18.74 -41.51 21.50
N GLU A 367 19.90 -42.12 21.16
CA GLU A 367 21.09 -42.16 22.01
C GLU A 367 22.14 -41.08 21.63
N THR A 368 21.73 -40.07 20.86
CA THR A 368 22.49 -38.82 20.67
C THR A 368 22.16 -37.87 21.81
N ALA A 369 23.08 -37.76 22.77
CA ALA A 369 22.83 -37.13 24.07
C ALA A 369 23.94 -36.15 24.48
N PRO A 370 23.62 -35.19 25.36
CA PRO A 370 24.62 -34.35 26.00
C PRO A 370 25.61 -35.20 26.80
N ALA A 371 26.90 -34.82 26.79
CA ALA A 371 27.88 -35.29 27.77
C ALA A 371 27.40 -34.98 29.19
N GLU A 372 27.65 -35.86 30.15
CA GLU A 372 27.18 -35.67 31.53
C GLU A 372 27.64 -34.31 32.10
N GLY A 373 26.69 -33.52 32.61
CA GLY A 373 26.96 -32.24 33.26
C GLY A 373 27.30 -31.06 32.34
N THR A 374 27.14 -31.18 31.00
CA THR A 374 27.50 -30.11 30.07
C THR A 374 26.42 -29.02 29.89
N PHE A 375 25.20 -29.39 29.52
CA PHE A 375 24.11 -28.43 29.29
C PHE A 375 22.72 -29.05 29.52
N ALA A 376 21.74 -28.20 29.86
CA ALA A 376 20.32 -28.57 29.83
C ALA A 376 19.76 -28.42 28.41
N ARG A 377 18.69 -29.13 28.05
CA ARG A 377 18.13 -29.13 26.67
C ARG A 377 17.95 -27.68 26.15
N GLY A 378 18.41 -27.40 24.93
CA GLY A 378 18.17 -26.12 24.26
C GLY A 378 16.72 -25.97 23.76
N ALA A 379 16.26 -24.75 23.57
CA ALA A 379 15.07 -24.44 22.75
C ALA A 379 15.54 -23.71 21.48
N ARG A 380 14.83 -23.76 20.36
CA ARG A 380 15.12 -22.96 19.16
C ARG A 380 13.85 -22.31 18.68
N PHE A 381 13.94 -21.25 17.87
CA PHE A 381 12.75 -20.78 17.20
C PHE A 381 12.16 -21.90 16.33
N ARG A 382 10.85 -22.10 16.40
CA ARG A 382 10.12 -22.97 15.49
C ARG A 382 9.02 -22.15 14.84
N LEU A 383 8.94 -22.25 13.53
CA LEU A 383 7.87 -21.64 12.74
C LEU A 383 6.69 -22.59 12.68
N ASP A 384 5.49 -22.12 12.99
CA ASP A 384 4.26 -22.86 12.69
C ASP A 384 3.99 -22.81 11.17
N GLU A 385 4.40 -23.86 10.46
CA GLU A 385 4.30 -23.99 8.99
C GLU A 385 2.89 -23.71 8.43
N ARG A 386 1.83 -24.01 9.19
CA ARG A 386 0.44 -23.76 8.75
C ARG A 386 0.11 -22.28 8.71
N ARG A 387 0.64 -21.49 9.65
CA ARG A 387 0.36 -20.05 9.76
C ARG A 387 1.33 -19.21 8.92
N VAL A 388 2.57 -19.67 8.73
CA VAL A 388 3.56 -19.02 7.86
C VAL A 388 3.09 -18.99 6.40
N ARG A 389 2.34 -19.99 5.91
CA ARG A 389 1.73 -19.92 4.56
C ARG A 389 0.76 -18.75 4.39
N GLY A 390 0.04 -18.35 5.43
CA GLY A 390 -0.86 -17.18 5.39
C GLY A 390 -0.09 -15.85 5.40
N LEU A 391 1.06 -15.82 6.08
CA LEU A 391 1.96 -14.67 6.18
C LEU A 391 2.80 -14.45 4.91
N LEU A 392 3.26 -15.53 4.26
CA LEU A 392 4.06 -15.46 3.02
C LEU A 392 3.25 -15.07 1.78
N MET A 393 1.92 -15.20 1.82
CA MET A 393 1.03 -14.79 0.73
C MET A 393 0.74 -13.27 0.72
N GLY A 394 1.06 -12.55 1.82
CA GLY A 394 1.00 -11.10 1.92
C GLY A 394 2.40 -10.49 1.79
N THR A 395 2.64 -9.76 0.72
CA THR A 395 3.93 -9.17 0.35
C THR A 395 4.59 -8.28 1.42
N GLN A 396 5.93 -8.38 1.51
CA GLN A 396 6.89 -7.48 2.20
C GLN A 396 6.94 -7.46 3.75
N LEU A 397 6.90 -8.61 4.41
CA LEU A 397 7.11 -8.71 5.87
C LEU A 397 8.45 -8.16 6.41
N TYR A 398 9.46 -7.90 5.57
CA TYR A 398 10.85 -7.75 6.01
C TYR A 398 11.61 -6.57 5.39
N LYS A 399 11.00 -5.37 5.33
CA LYS A 399 11.73 -4.16 4.87
C LYS A 399 11.69 -2.97 5.83
N ASP A 400 10.84 -2.98 6.86
CA ASP A 400 10.65 -1.79 7.69
C ASP A 400 11.11 -1.98 9.14
N ARG A 401 12.18 -1.26 9.49
CA ARG A 401 12.84 -1.25 10.80
C ARG A 401 11.95 -0.70 11.92
N ASP A 402 11.01 0.18 11.59
CA ASP A 402 10.14 0.83 12.58
C ASP A 402 9.16 -0.18 13.19
N LEU A 403 8.84 -1.24 12.44
CA LEU A 403 7.98 -2.32 12.91
C LEU A 403 8.58 -3.05 14.13
N ALA A 404 9.90 -3.20 14.19
CA ALA A 404 10.56 -3.86 15.32
C ALA A 404 10.43 -3.03 16.62
N VAL A 405 10.59 -1.70 16.53
CA VAL A 405 10.39 -0.78 17.67
C VAL A 405 8.93 -0.82 18.14
N ARG A 406 7.99 -0.86 17.19
CA ARG A 406 6.56 -0.97 17.49
C ARG A 406 6.20 -2.28 18.20
N GLU A 407 6.72 -3.41 17.72
CA GLU A 407 6.48 -4.72 18.34
C GLU A 407 7.15 -4.82 19.72
N LEU A 408 8.33 -4.23 19.92
CA LEU A 408 8.95 -4.12 21.25
C LEU A 408 8.02 -3.39 22.23
N TYR A 409 7.52 -2.21 21.85
CA TYR A 409 6.62 -1.43 22.68
C TYR A 409 5.32 -2.18 22.99
N GLN A 410 4.71 -2.80 21.98
CA GLN A 410 3.44 -3.53 22.17
C GLN A 410 3.61 -4.78 23.05
N ASN A 411 4.75 -5.47 22.98
CA ASN A 411 5.05 -6.61 23.86
C ASN A 411 5.25 -6.16 25.32
N ALA A 412 5.94 -5.02 25.53
CA ALA A 412 6.06 -4.40 26.84
C ALA A 412 4.68 -3.96 27.38
N LEU A 413 3.85 -3.35 26.54
CA LEU A 413 2.47 -2.94 26.87
C LEU A 413 1.61 -4.13 27.29
N ASP A 414 1.65 -5.24 26.54
CA ASP A 414 0.92 -6.47 26.89
C ASP A 414 1.40 -7.09 28.21
N ALA A 415 2.71 -7.08 28.48
CA ALA A 415 3.28 -7.56 29.72
C ALA A 415 2.82 -6.73 30.94
N CYS A 416 2.76 -5.41 30.79
CA CYS A 416 2.23 -4.49 31.80
C CYS A 416 0.72 -4.67 32.00
N ARG A 417 -0.08 -4.75 30.93
CA ARG A 417 -1.53 -5.03 31.00
C ARG A 417 -1.83 -6.32 31.76
N TYR A 418 -1.04 -7.37 31.51
CA TYR A 418 -1.20 -8.63 32.22
C TYR A 418 -0.85 -8.49 33.70
N ARG A 419 0.26 -7.83 34.05
CA ARG A 419 0.56 -7.58 35.46
C ARG A 419 -0.53 -6.77 36.14
N LEU A 420 -1.09 -5.76 35.46
CA LEU A 420 -2.20 -4.96 35.97
C LEU A 420 -3.44 -5.83 36.26
N ALA A 421 -3.91 -6.60 35.27
CA ALA A 421 -5.07 -7.49 35.43
C ALA A 421 -4.88 -8.52 36.56
N ARG A 422 -3.70 -9.16 36.63
CA ARG A 422 -3.39 -10.11 37.69
C ARG A 422 -3.37 -9.45 39.07
N THR A 423 -2.78 -8.26 39.16
CA THR A 423 -2.68 -7.51 40.41
C THR A 423 -4.06 -7.08 40.90
N GLU A 424 -4.90 -6.60 39.99
CA GLU A 424 -6.30 -6.25 40.26
C GLU A 424 -7.11 -7.45 40.77
N TYR A 425 -6.93 -8.62 40.16
CA TYR A 425 -7.54 -9.86 40.65
C TYR A 425 -7.05 -10.24 42.05
N LEU A 426 -5.75 -10.14 42.32
CA LEU A 426 -5.17 -10.45 43.64
C LEU A 426 -5.67 -9.50 44.73
N ASP A 427 -5.78 -8.20 44.44
CA ASP A 427 -6.33 -7.20 45.36
C ASP A 427 -7.81 -7.48 45.68
N ARG A 428 -8.59 -7.94 44.69
CA ARG A 428 -10.02 -8.28 44.86
C ARG A 428 -10.24 -9.61 45.58
N SER A 429 -9.33 -10.58 45.40
CA SER A 429 -9.45 -11.94 45.93
C SER A 429 -8.78 -12.14 47.29
N SER A 430 -7.89 -11.23 47.71
CA SER A 430 -7.15 -11.32 48.97
C SER A 430 -7.43 -10.13 49.89
N ALA A 431 -8.25 -10.32 50.92
CA ALA A 431 -8.67 -9.26 51.86
C ALA A 431 -7.55 -8.66 52.74
N MET A 432 -6.30 -9.13 52.63
CA MET A 432 -5.18 -8.76 53.51
C MET A 432 -3.95 -8.18 52.81
N ALA A 433 -3.98 -7.99 51.49
CA ALA A 433 -2.85 -7.43 50.75
C ALA A 433 -3.31 -6.30 49.82
N SER A 434 -2.51 -5.24 49.71
CA SER A 434 -2.65 -4.21 48.67
C SER A 434 -1.40 -4.26 47.81
N TYR A 435 -1.58 -4.66 46.57
CA TYR A 435 -0.57 -4.72 45.55
C TYR A 435 -0.70 -3.47 44.67
N ARG A 436 -0.17 -2.33 45.12
CA ARG A 436 -0.10 -1.16 44.23
C ARG A 436 0.85 -1.45 43.08
N TYR A 437 0.35 -1.36 41.84
CA TYR A 437 1.15 -1.50 40.63
C TYR A 437 1.02 -0.25 39.76
N GLU A 438 2.16 0.30 39.36
CA GLU A 438 2.29 1.39 38.40
C GLU A 438 3.16 0.87 37.25
N GLY A 439 2.55 0.70 36.08
CA GLY A 439 3.26 0.19 34.91
C GLY A 439 4.25 1.21 34.36
N LYS A 440 5.43 0.72 33.94
CA LYS A 440 6.52 1.53 33.37
C LYS A 440 7.19 0.80 32.21
N ILE A 441 7.47 1.54 31.14
CA ILE A 441 8.19 1.06 29.96
C ILE A 441 9.33 2.03 29.66
N GLU A 442 10.54 1.51 29.51
CA GLU A 442 11.75 2.31 29.29
C GLU A 442 12.46 1.83 28.03
N PHE A 443 12.83 2.76 27.16
CA PHE A 443 13.67 2.52 25.99
C PHE A 443 15.01 3.23 26.15
N GLU A 444 16.10 2.53 25.88
CA GLU A 444 17.45 3.09 25.90
C GLU A 444 18.22 2.65 24.65
N GLN A 445 18.67 3.62 23.86
CA GLN A 445 19.61 3.42 22.77
C GLN A 445 21.00 3.86 23.24
N GLY A 446 21.97 2.95 23.15
CA GLY A 446 23.31 3.18 23.69
C GLY A 446 24.38 2.34 23.00
N VAL A 447 25.59 2.36 23.54
CA VAL A 447 26.72 1.56 23.06
C VAL A 447 27.30 0.78 24.23
N GLU A 448 27.43 -0.54 24.09
CA GLU A 448 28.07 -1.43 25.05
C GLU A 448 29.23 -2.14 24.35
N ASP A 449 30.45 -2.02 24.91
CA ASP A 449 31.67 -2.62 24.35
C ASP A 449 31.91 -2.30 22.86
N GLY A 450 31.53 -1.09 22.43
CA GLY A 450 31.65 -0.64 21.04
C GLY A 450 30.53 -1.10 20.10
N ARG A 451 29.55 -1.87 20.59
CA ARG A 451 28.37 -2.31 19.81
C ARG A 451 27.14 -1.45 20.15
N PRO A 452 26.45 -0.87 19.16
CA PRO A 452 25.20 -0.16 19.39
C PRO A 452 24.11 -1.13 19.86
N TYR A 453 23.24 -0.70 20.76
CA TYR A 453 22.11 -1.49 21.23
C TYR A 453 20.84 -0.65 21.40
N LEU A 454 19.69 -1.32 21.34
CA LEU A 454 18.38 -0.81 21.77
C LEU A 454 17.84 -1.73 22.86
N GLU A 455 17.64 -1.21 24.07
CA GLU A 455 17.01 -1.91 25.18
C GLU A 455 15.59 -1.41 25.40
N CYS A 456 14.64 -2.33 25.56
CA CYS A 456 13.28 -2.07 26.03
C CYS A 456 13.08 -2.82 27.35
N ARG A 457 12.80 -2.09 28.43
CA ARG A 457 12.56 -2.62 29.77
C ARG A 457 11.12 -2.34 30.18
N ASP A 458 10.39 -3.38 30.53
CA ASP A 458 9.07 -3.30 31.16
C ASP A 458 9.12 -3.83 32.59
N ASN A 459 8.32 -3.24 33.46
CA ASN A 459 8.04 -3.81 34.78
C ASN A 459 6.76 -4.67 34.75
N GLY A 460 6.49 -5.35 33.63
CA GLY A 460 5.31 -6.19 33.46
C GLY A 460 5.41 -7.51 34.22
N VAL A 461 4.65 -8.50 33.75
CA VAL A 461 4.50 -9.79 34.45
C VAL A 461 5.70 -10.73 34.30
N GLY A 462 6.59 -10.46 33.34
CA GLY A 462 7.76 -11.28 33.00
C GLY A 462 7.43 -12.68 32.42
N MET A 463 8.48 -13.41 32.05
CA MET A 463 8.42 -14.75 31.44
C MET A 463 9.20 -15.76 32.29
N GLY A 464 8.70 -16.99 32.41
CA GLY A 464 9.42 -18.12 32.98
C GLY A 464 10.03 -19.01 31.91
N GLU A 465 10.67 -20.10 32.32
CA GLU A 465 11.27 -21.05 31.36
C GLU A 465 10.23 -21.68 30.42
N ALA A 466 9.01 -21.95 30.92
CA ALA A 466 7.92 -22.50 30.10
C ALA A 466 7.46 -21.52 29.01
N GLU A 467 7.31 -20.23 29.33
CA GLU A 467 6.95 -19.20 28.36
C GLU A 467 8.08 -18.97 27.34
N LEU A 468 9.33 -18.95 27.79
CA LEU A 468 10.51 -18.80 26.93
C LEU A 468 10.69 -19.95 25.93
N ARG A 469 10.46 -21.20 26.37
CA ARG A 469 10.54 -22.40 25.52
C ARG A 469 9.27 -22.68 24.73
N GLY A 470 8.17 -22.02 25.09
CA GLY A 470 6.84 -22.20 24.52
C GLY A 470 6.44 -21.07 23.59
N VAL A 471 5.95 -19.95 24.14
CA VAL A 471 5.38 -18.86 23.32
C VAL A 471 6.49 -18.03 22.68
N PHE A 472 7.55 -17.75 23.42
CA PHE A 472 8.63 -16.90 22.92
C PHE A 472 9.42 -17.58 21.78
N SER A 473 9.61 -18.91 21.84
CA SER A 473 10.32 -19.68 20.82
C SER A 473 9.45 -20.12 19.64
N ASN A 474 8.13 -20.21 19.78
CA ASN A 474 7.29 -20.70 18.69
C ASN A 474 6.65 -19.53 17.96
N ALA A 475 7.21 -19.16 16.81
CA ALA A 475 6.66 -18.13 15.94
C ALA A 475 5.29 -18.56 15.40
N GLY A 476 4.26 -17.80 15.76
CA GLY A 476 2.85 -18.10 15.50
C GLY A 476 2.07 -18.56 16.74
N ALA A 477 2.75 -18.91 17.84
CA ALA A 477 2.11 -19.20 19.13
C ALA A 477 1.76 -17.88 19.85
N ARG A 478 0.55 -17.82 20.41
CA ARG A 478 0.08 -16.64 21.14
C ARG A 478 -0.01 -16.95 22.62
N PHE A 479 0.45 -16.01 23.45
CA PHE A 479 0.32 -16.13 24.89
C PHE A 479 -1.16 -16.30 25.32
N ALA A 480 -2.06 -15.51 24.71
CA ALA A 480 -3.50 -15.58 24.97
C ALA A 480 -4.16 -16.94 24.64
N GLU A 481 -3.51 -17.79 23.85
CA GLU A 481 -4.03 -19.12 23.49
C GLU A 481 -3.62 -20.21 24.47
N GLN A 482 -2.68 -19.93 25.39
CA GLN A 482 -2.21 -20.90 26.38
C GLN A 482 -3.31 -21.31 27.37
N LEU A 483 -3.34 -22.60 27.71
CA LEU A 483 -4.34 -23.17 28.62
C LEU A 483 -4.28 -22.52 30.01
N ASP A 484 -3.08 -22.36 30.57
CA ASP A 484 -2.89 -21.76 31.89
C ASP A 484 -3.45 -20.34 31.96
N PHE A 485 -3.23 -19.54 30.91
CA PHE A 485 -3.79 -18.19 30.81
C PHE A 485 -5.32 -18.21 30.67
N LYS A 486 -5.90 -19.13 29.89
CA LYS A 486 -7.37 -19.27 29.77
C LYS A 486 -8.04 -19.64 31.08
N LEU A 487 -7.40 -20.53 31.86
CA LEU A 487 -7.89 -20.91 33.19
C LEU A 487 -7.86 -19.74 34.16
N GLU A 488 -6.80 -18.94 34.11
CA GLU A 488 -6.70 -17.73 34.93
C GLU A 488 -7.71 -16.65 34.51
N GLN A 489 -7.88 -16.42 33.21
CA GLN A 489 -8.91 -15.49 32.70
C GLN A 489 -10.34 -15.94 33.11
N ALA A 490 -10.59 -17.25 33.23
CA ALA A 490 -11.86 -17.74 33.77
C ALA A 490 -12.06 -17.32 35.23
N GLN A 491 -11.01 -17.41 36.07
CA GLN A 491 -11.06 -16.95 37.48
C GLN A 491 -11.26 -15.43 37.56
N TRP A 492 -10.60 -14.67 36.69
CA TRP A 492 -10.76 -13.22 36.60
C TRP A 492 -12.19 -12.76 36.27
N ARG A 493 -12.97 -13.60 35.57
CA ARG A 493 -14.39 -13.33 35.29
C ARG A 493 -15.32 -13.65 36.45
N GLU A 494 -14.86 -14.40 37.45
CA GLU A 494 -15.68 -14.80 38.62
C GLU A 494 -15.69 -13.73 39.73
N VAL A 495 -14.75 -12.79 39.71
CA VAL A 495 -14.73 -11.65 40.65
C VAL A 495 -15.67 -10.52 40.18
N GLU A 496 -16.21 -9.74 41.11
CA GLU A 496 -17.12 -8.63 40.82
C GLU A 496 -16.47 -7.29 41.21
N PRO A 497 -16.30 -6.34 40.26
CA PRO A 497 -16.52 -6.49 38.81
C PRO A 497 -15.49 -7.44 38.16
N PRO A 498 -15.78 -8.02 36.98
CA PRO A 498 -14.85 -8.91 36.30
C PRO A 498 -13.59 -8.18 35.86
N VAL A 499 -12.44 -8.86 35.92
CA VAL A 499 -11.17 -8.36 35.38
C VAL A 499 -11.06 -8.82 33.93
N VAL A 500 -10.85 -7.89 32.99
CA VAL A 500 -10.76 -8.18 31.56
C VAL A 500 -9.43 -7.69 31.01
N LEU A 501 -8.80 -8.53 30.18
CA LEU A 501 -7.55 -8.22 29.51
C LEU A 501 -7.72 -8.29 27.99
N TYR A 502 -7.28 -7.24 27.31
CA TYR A 502 -7.28 -7.09 25.85
C TYR A 502 -5.82 -7.08 25.35
N PRO A 503 -5.28 -8.23 24.89
CA PRO A 503 -3.90 -8.32 24.42
C PRO A 503 -3.77 -7.80 22.98
N ASN A 504 -2.68 -7.08 22.71
CA ASN A 504 -2.32 -6.61 21.37
C ASN A 504 -1.75 -7.72 20.48
N SER A 505 -1.10 -8.73 21.08
CA SER A 505 -0.43 -9.81 20.36
C SER A 505 -1.40 -10.70 19.56
N ARG A 506 -1.63 -10.35 18.28
CA ARG A 506 -2.54 -11.03 17.37
C ARG A 506 -1.89 -12.03 16.42
N PHE A 507 -0.59 -12.06 16.23
CA PHE A 507 0.02 -12.97 15.22
C PHE A 507 1.09 -13.91 15.81
N GLY A 508 1.67 -13.59 16.96
CA GLY A 508 2.69 -14.43 17.61
C GLY A 508 4.03 -14.47 16.87
N ILE A 509 4.29 -13.53 15.96
CA ILE A 509 5.53 -13.44 15.17
C ILE A 509 6.41 -12.24 15.53
N GLY A 510 5.97 -11.40 16.46
CA GLY A 510 6.60 -10.10 16.76
C GLY A 510 8.07 -10.19 17.18
N VAL A 511 8.49 -11.27 17.86
CA VAL A 511 9.89 -11.45 18.28
C VAL A 511 10.85 -11.64 17.10
N LEU A 512 10.39 -12.20 15.97
CA LEU A 512 11.25 -12.37 14.79
C LEU A 512 11.56 -11.03 14.11
N SER A 513 10.70 -10.02 14.29
CA SER A 513 10.92 -8.67 13.75
C SER A 513 12.14 -8.00 14.37
N TYR A 514 12.57 -8.44 15.56
CA TYR A 514 13.76 -7.91 16.23
C TYR A 514 15.05 -8.15 15.42
N PHE A 515 15.11 -9.26 14.67
CA PHE A 515 16.26 -9.55 13.80
C PHE A 515 16.36 -8.63 12.58
N MET A 516 15.37 -7.75 12.34
CA MET A 516 15.48 -6.67 11.34
C MET A 516 16.39 -5.53 11.83
N LEU A 517 16.53 -5.37 13.16
CA LEU A 517 17.38 -4.37 13.78
C LEU A 517 18.68 -4.97 14.31
N ALA A 518 18.65 -6.23 14.76
CA ALA A 518 19.73 -6.84 15.51
C ALA A 518 20.22 -8.18 14.95
N ASP A 519 21.44 -8.55 15.30
CA ASP A 519 22.01 -9.89 15.11
C ASP A 519 22.03 -10.71 16.42
N GLU A 520 22.06 -10.03 17.58
CA GLU A 520 21.97 -10.63 18.91
C GLU A 520 20.82 -10.02 19.72
N ILE A 521 20.03 -10.89 20.35
CA ILE A 521 18.95 -10.55 21.26
C ILE A 521 19.31 -11.10 22.64
N ARG A 522 19.30 -10.23 23.65
CA ARG A 522 19.45 -10.60 25.05
C ARG A 522 18.18 -10.25 25.81
N VAL A 523 17.59 -11.24 26.47
CA VAL A 523 16.38 -11.07 27.29
C VAL A 523 16.73 -11.36 28.73
N ARG A 524 16.50 -10.40 29.64
CA ARG A 524 16.48 -10.65 31.08
C ARG A 524 15.05 -10.60 31.56
N THR A 525 14.60 -11.59 32.31
CA THR A 525 13.20 -11.68 32.70
C THR A 525 13.02 -12.37 34.04
N CYS A 526 11.97 -11.94 34.76
CA CYS A 526 11.58 -12.50 36.04
C CYS A 526 10.05 -12.63 36.08
N ARG A 527 9.56 -13.87 36.12
CA ARG A 527 8.13 -14.18 36.11
C ARG A 527 7.50 -13.90 37.47
N MET A 528 6.42 -13.12 37.49
CA MET A 528 5.44 -13.11 38.58
C MET A 528 4.45 -14.25 38.34
N ASP A 529 4.29 -15.16 39.30
CA ASP A 529 3.32 -16.25 39.22
C ASP A 529 1.88 -15.77 39.54
N ALA A 530 0.89 -16.68 39.43
CA ALA A 530 -0.52 -16.38 39.69
C ALA A 530 -0.83 -16.01 41.17
N LYS A 531 0.11 -16.24 42.10
CA LYS A 531 0.00 -15.85 43.51
C LYS A 531 0.76 -14.56 43.82
N GLY A 532 1.32 -13.92 42.80
CA GLY A 532 2.14 -12.72 42.92
C GLY A 532 3.55 -12.96 43.45
N GLN A 533 4.06 -14.20 43.43
CA GLN A 533 5.41 -14.53 43.85
C GLN A 533 6.37 -14.46 42.67
N LEU A 534 7.60 -14.00 42.94
CA LEU A 534 8.67 -13.93 41.94
C LEU A 534 9.34 -15.28 41.77
N GLY A 535 9.46 -15.72 40.51
CA GLY A 535 10.26 -16.87 40.10
C GLY A 535 11.75 -16.54 39.98
N PRO A 536 12.54 -17.45 39.37
CA PRO A 536 13.96 -17.20 39.11
C PRO A 536 14.16 -16.06 38.10
N GLU A 537 15.30 -15.40 38.21
CA GLU A 537 15.78 -14.44 37.22
C GLU A 537 16.51 -15.20 36.10
N LEU A 538 16.01 -15.08 34.88
CA LEU A 538 16.52 -15.78 33.70
C LEU A 538 17.15 -14.78 32.74
N GLU A 539 18.31 -15.14 32.19
CA GLU A 539 18.91 -14.46 31.04
C GLU A 539 18.87 -15.41 29.84
N VAL A 540 18.38 -14.92 28.71
CA VAL A 540 18.32 -15.65 27.45
C VAL A 540 19.15 -14.89 26.42
N SER A 541 20.03 -15.60 25.73
CA SER A 541 20.77 -15.07 24.59
C SER A 541 20.39 -15.82 23.32
N ILE A 542 20.11 -15.06 22.25
CA ILE A 542 19.74 -15.59 20.96
C ILE A 542 20.50 -14.84 19.88
N PHE A 543 21.19 -15.58 19.03
CA PHE A 543 22.11 -15.00 18.04
C PHE A 543 21.55 -15.05 16.62
N GLY A 544 20.30 -15.47 16.41
CA GLY A 544 19.67 -15.56 15.10
C GLY A 544 18.35 -16.34 15.11
N PRO A 545 17.57 -16.30 14.02
CA PRO A 545 16.32 -17.06 13.93
C PRO A 545 16.53 -18.59 13.93
N GLY A 546 17.66 -19.10 13.41
CA GLY A 546 18.00 -20.54 13.45
C GLY A 546 18.61 -21.02 14.77
N HIS A 547 18.93 -20.10 15.68
CA HIS A 547 19.75 -20.38 16.86
C HIS A 547 19.01 -21.04 18.02
N LEU A 548 19.79 -21.76 18.82
CA LEU A 548 19.36 -22.27 20.11
C LEU A 548 19.38 -21.14 21.15
N PHE A 549 18.36 -21.16 22.00
CA PHE A 549 18.17 -20.25 23.11
C PHE A 549 18.98 -20.79 24.26
N ARG A 550 19.96 -20.01 24.68
CA ARG A 550 20.70 -20.31 25.90
C ARG A 550 20.01 -19.64 27.07
N ILE A 551 19.27 -20.42 27.86
CA ILE A 551 18.57 -19.94 29.05
C ILE A 551 19.47 -20.20 30.27
N VAL A 552 19.85 -19.12 30.97
CA VAL A 552 20.71 -19.17 32.15
C VAL A 552 19.96 -18.61 33.36
N GLU A 553 19.87 -19.40 34.43
CA GLU A 553 19.40 -18.89 35.73
C GLU A 553 20.49 -18.02 36.36
N LYS A 554 20.21 -16.72 36.53
CA LYS A 554 21.11 -15.76 37.19
C LYS A 554 20.90 -15.74 38.70
N ALA A 555 19.65 -15.91 39.14
CA ALA A 555 19.29 -15.99 40.54
C ALA A 555 18.06 -16.90 40.74
N ARG A 556 18.04 -17.63 41.87
CA ARG A 556 16.90 -18.50 42.25
C ARG A 556 15.58 -17.75 42.43
N ARG A 557 15.66 -16.46 42.70
CA ARG A 557 14.51 -15.56 42.87
C ARG A 557 14.91 -14.17 42.42
N GLY A 558 14.17 -13.60 41.48
CA GLY A 558 14.39 -12.23 41.03
C GLY A 558 13.99 -11.19 42.09
N GLN A 559 14.45 -9.97 41.90
CA GLN A 559 14.17 -8.84 42.81
C GLN A 559 12.85 -8.14 42.44
N GLU A 560 12.57 -8.02 41.15
CA GLU A 560 11.38 -7.39 40.59
C GLU A 560 10.89 -8.19 39.38
N PRO A 561 9.58 -8.23 39.09
CA PRO A 561 9.07 -8.87 37.88
C PRO A 561 9.13 -7.91 36.69
N GLY A 562 9.25 -8.48 35.50
CA GLY A 562 9.34 -7.73 34.25
C GLY A 562 10.24 -8.40 33.23
N THR A 563 10.48 -7.71 32.13
CA THR A 563 11.38 -8.14 31.06
C THR A 563 12.22 -6.96 30.58
N ALA A 564 13.50 -7.20 30.32
CA ALA A 564 14.37 -6.30 29.57
C ALA A 564 14.84 -7.03 28.31
N VAL A 565 14.45 -6.54 27.15
CA VAL A 565 14.87 -7.02 25.83
C VAL A 565 15.89 -6.05 25.26
N ARG A 566 17.14 -6.50 25.14
CA ARG A 566 18.23 -5.76 24.51
C ARG A 566 18.53 -6.34 23.14
N LEU A 567 18.47 -5.49 22.13
CA LEU A 567 18.78 -5.77 20.74
C LEU A 567 20.15 -5.17 20.42
N TYR A 568 21.16 -5.98 20.12
CA TYR A 568 22.45 -5.47 19.63
C TYR A 568 22.31 -5.16 18.15
N LEU A 569 22.34 -3.87 17.83
CA LEU A 569 21.98 -3.35 16.52
C LEU A 569 23.07 -3.70 15.49
N ARG A 570 22.63 -4.02 14.28
CA ARG A 570 23.50 -4.11 13.09
C ARG A 570 23.93 -2.69 12.67
N GLU A 571 24.74 -2.56 11.63
CA GLU A 571 25.00 -1.25 11.03
C GLU A 571 23.68 -0.61 10.55
N LEU A 572 23.34 0.52 11.16
CA LEU A 572 22.15 1.33 10.84
C LEU A 572 22.60 2.69 10.28
N PRO A 573 21.77 3.34 9.45
CA PRO A 573 21.98 4.72 9.03
C PRO A 573 22.21 5.62 10.25
N GLU A 574 23.16 6.55 10.15
CA GLU A 574 23.51 7.45 11.26
C GLU A 574 22.33 8.30 11.75
N ASP A 575 21.30 8.50 10.92
CA ASP A 575 20.11 9.29 11.22
C ASP A 575 18.95 8.48 11.82
N TRP A 576 19.08 7.15 11.93
CA TRP A 576 18.03 6.30 12.51
C TRP A 576 18.08 6.30 14.04
N SER A 577 16.93 6.53 14.68
CA SER A 577 16.77 6.55 16.14
C SER A 577 15.47 5.91 16.56
N ALA A 578 15.51 4.96 17.50
CA ALA A 578 14.32 4.34 18.06
C ALA A 578 13.42 5.36 18.78
N VAL A 579 14.03 6.37 19.42
CA VAL A 579 13.30 7.49 20.06
C VAL A 579 12.52 8.28 19.02
N ALA A 580 13.12 8.57 17.85
CA ALA A 580 12.43 9.26 16.77
C ALA A 580 11.27 8.44 16.19
N VAL A 581 11.40 7.11 16.15
CA VAL A 581 10.31 6.21 15.74
C VAL A 581 9.17 6.24 16.75
N LEU A 582 9.46 6.10 18.05
CA LEU A 582 8.43 6.18 19.10
C LEU A 582 7.75 7.54 19.13
N GLU A 583 8.50 8.65 19.04
CA GLU A 583 7.93 10.00 18.97
C GLU A 583 6.97 10.18 17.79
N ARG A 584 7.23 9.53 16.67
CA ARG A 584 6.39 9.62 15.47
C ARG A 584 5.13 8.75 15.54
N LEU A 585 5.19 7.64 16.28
CA LEU A 585 4.13 6.62 16.30
C LEU A 585 3.31 6.60 17.59
N LEU A 586 3.91 6.83 18.76
CA LEU A 586 3.25 6.76 20.07
C LEU A 586 2.67 8.12 20.45
N GLY A 587 1.35 8.25 20.32
CA GLY A 587 0.64 9.47 20.73
C GLY A 587 0.26 9.47 22.20
N ILE A 588 -0.25 8.35 22.69
CA ILE A 588 -0.72 8.18 24.08
C ILE A 588 -0.11 6.90 24.65
N ALA A 589 0.59 6.97 25.78
CA ALA A 589 1.09 5.76 26.43
C ALA A 589 0.13 5.33 27.54
N GLU A 590 -0.35 4.08 27.56
CA GLU A 590 -1.20 3.60 28.67
C GLU A 590 -0.44 3.54 30.01
N PHE A 591 0.85 3.23 29.94
CA PHE A 591 1.77 3.21 31.06
C PHE A 591 2.87 4.26 30.86
N GLY A 592 3.42 4.80 31.95
CA GLY A 592 4.49 5.79 31.88
C GLY A 592 5.64 5.26 31.03
N THR A 593 5.98 5.98 29.95
CA THR A 593 6.97 5.53 28.97
C THR A 593 8.07 6.57 28.83
N VAL A 594 9.33 6.14 28.89
CA VAL A 594 10.50 7.02 28.68
C VAL A 594 11.39 6.41 27.61
N ALA A 595 11.90 7.22 26.68
CA ALA A 595 12.82 6.79 25.63
C ALA A 595 14.04 7.70 25.58
N ARG A 596 15.25 7.11 25.58
CA ARG A 596 16.54 7.80 25.61
C ARG A 596 17.43 7.41 24.43
N ASP A 597 18.09 8.39 23.83
CA ASP A 597 19.10 8.22 22.78
C ASP A 597 20.16 9.33 22.93
N GLY A 598 21.31 8.97 23.52
CA GLY A 598 22.33 9.94 23.91
C GLY A 598 21.81 10.97 24.92
N GLU A 599 21.90 12.26 24.59
CA GLU A 599 21.36 13.35 25.42
C GLU A 599 19.85 13.59 25.22
N ARG A 600 19.25 12.96 24.20
CA ARG A 600 17.81 13.12 23.91
C ARG A 600 17.00 12.20 24.80
N GLU A 601 16.09 12.77 25.57
CA GLU A 601 15.10 12.05 26.37
C GLU A 601 13.70 12.50 25.99
N VAL A 602 12.79 11.54 25.81
CA VAL A 602 11.37 11.79 25.56
C VAL A 602 10.54 11.00 26.55
N GLU A 603 9.61 11.67 27.22
CA GLU A 603 8.70 11.07 28.21
C GLU A 603 7.25 11.19 27.74
N TRP A 604 6.48 10.13 28.01
CA TRP A 604 5.04 10.07 27.85
C TRP A 604 4.40 9.81 29.20
N GLU A 605 3.62 10.77 29.69
CA GLU A 605 2.77 10.59 30.86
C GLU A 605 1.62 9.64 30.55
N ALA A 606 1.30 8.76 31.51
CA ALA A 606 0.28 7.73 31.33
C ALA A 606 -1.10 8.35 31.01
N GLY A 607 -1.71 7.90 29.91
CA GLY A 607 -3.03 8.30 29.45
C GLY A 607 -3.13 9.68 28.81
N GLN A 608 -2.01 10.42 28.65
CA GLN A 608 -2.01 11.76 28.06
C GLN A 608 -1.48 11.78 26.63
N LEU A 609 -2.07 12.62 25.79
CA LEU A 609 -1.60 12.86 24.42
C LEU A 609 -0.37 13.75 24.43
N ARG A 610 0.69 13.28 23.80
CA ARG A 610 1.90 14.08 23.60
C ARG A 610 1.77 14.97 22.37
N SER A 611 2.06 16.26 22.54
CA SER A 611 2.09 17.23 21.44
C SER A 611 3.21 16.91 20.43
N ARG A 612 2.87 16.91 19.14
CA ARG A 612 3.79 16.73 18.01
C ARG A 612 3.35 17.60 16.82
N PRO A 613 4.11 18.66 16.48
CA PRO A 613 3.81 19.49 15.30
C PRO A 613 4.00 18.71 13.99
N PRO A 614 3.34 19.13 12.90
CA PRO A 614 3.55 18.55 11.58
C PRO A 614 5.00 18.71 11.11
N SER A 615 5.56 17.65 10.50
CA SER A 615 6.91 17.66 9.90
C SER A 615 6.83 17.52 8.39
N HIS A 616 7.46 18.44 7.65
CA HIS A 616 7.48 18.42 6.17
C HIS A 616 8.28 17.25 5.57
N SER A 617 9.20 16.63 6.32
CA SER A 617 10.07 15.55 5.83
C SER A 617 9.51 14.15 6.09
N GLN A 618 8.54 13.99 6.99
CA GLN A 618 8.03 12.69 7.44
C GLN A 618 6.55 12.56 7.13
N LYS A 619 6.22 11.79 6.08
CA LYS A 619 4.83 11.61 5.61
C LYS A 619 3.98 10.68 6.50
N HIS A 620 4.60 9.79 7.29
CA HIS A 620 3.90 8.75 8.06
C HIS A 620 4.06 8.95 9.57
N GLY A 621 2.98 9.15 10.31
CA GLY A 621 2.96 9.35 11.76
C GLY A 621 1.87 10.33 12.20
N TYR A 622 1.53 10.33 13.49
CA TYR A 622 0.50 11.23 14.01
C TYR A 622 1.02 12.67 14.08
N ASN A 623 0.18 13.65 13.74
CA ASN A 623 0.49 15.06 13.93
C ASN A 623 -0.64 15.66 14.75
N ALA A 624 -0.34 16.18 15.95
CA ALA A 624 -1.33 16.81 16.81
C ALA A 624 -0.62 17.82 17.72
N ALA A 625 -0.92 19.12 17.59
CA ALA A 625 -0.29 20.17 18.39
C ALA A 625 -1.22 21.37 18.63
N GLY A 626 -0.79 22.27 19.51
CA GLY A 626 -1.54 23.45 19.93
C GLY A 626 -2.40 23.17 21.16
N GLU A 627 -3.57 23.79 21.23
CA GLU A 627 -4.56 23.53 22.29
C GLU A 627 -5.18 22.13 22.13
N PHE A 628 -5.33 21.41 23.25
CA PHE A 628 -6.05 20.13 23.33
C PHE A 628 -7.27 20.23 24.22
N VAL A 629 -8.40 19.67 23.78
CA VAL A 629 -9.64 19.58 24.54
C VAL A 629 -10.10 18.13 24.61
N SER A 630 -9.86 17.48 25.74
CA SER A 630 -10.25 16.08 25.97
C SER A 630 -11.73 15.98 26.35
N TRP A 631 -12.42 14.98 25.80
CA TRP A 631 -13.76 14.60 26.26
C TRP A 631 -13.65 13.65 27.47
N SER A 632 -13.93 14.14 28.68
CA SER A 632 -13.79 13.39 29.93
C SER A 632 -14.78 12.23 30.09
N ASP A 633 -15.95 12.33 29.45
CA ASP A 633 -17.03 11.34 29.55
C ASP A 633 -17.04 10.35 28.37
N ALA A 634 -15.91 10.24 27.65
CA ALA A 634 -15.77 9.27 26.58
C ALA A 634 -16.04 7.83 27.08
N PRO A 635 -16.70 6.98 26.26
CA PRO A 635 -17.02 5.62 26.67
C PRO A 635 -15.74 4.82 26.94
N ALA A 636 -15.84 3.84 27.85
CA ALA A 636 -14.73 2.93 28.12
C ALA A 636 -14.24 2.28 26.82
N GLY A 637 -12.93 2.34 26.57
CA GLY A 637 -12.30 1.87 25.34
C GLY A 637 -12.08 2.94 24.26
N ALA A 638 -12.45 4.20 24.50
CA ALA A 638 -12.10 5.29 23.60
C ALA A 638 -11.63 6.54 24.36
N GLN A 639 -10.70 7.28 23.75
CA GLN A 639 -10.38 8.65 24.12
C GLN A 639 -10.55 9.54 22.89
N VAL A 640 -11.25 10.67 23.06
CA VAL A 640 -11.44 11.68 22.02
C VAL A 640 -10.83 12.99 22.51
N ILE A 641 -9.85 13.48 21.77
CA ILE A 641 -9.11 14.70 22.11
C ILE A 641 -9.13 15.61 20.89
N TRP A 642 -9.84 16.73 21.00
CA TRP A 642 -9.84 17.74 19.94
C TRP A 642 -8.52 18.50 19.95
N CYS A 643 -7.97 18.78 18.76
CA CYS A 643 -6.67 19.43 18.62
C CYS A 643 -6.73 20.61 17.66
N GLU A 644 -5.99 21.67 18.00
CA GLU A 644 -5.90 22.87 17.17
C GLU A 644 -5.27 22.59 15.79
N THR A 645 -4.24 21.76 15.74
CA THR A 645 -3.55 21.41 14.48
C THR A 645 -3.40 19.91 14.33
N GLY A 646 -3.62 19.42 13.11
CA GLY A 646 -3.51 18.00 12.77
C GLY A 646 -4.68 17.15 13.27
N GLY A 647 -4.39 15.88 13.51
CA GLY A 647 -5.32 14.85 13.98
C GLY A 647 -4.71 13.46 13.76
N ALA A 648 -5.33 12.42 14.35
CA ALA A 648 -4.90 11.05 14.16
C ALA A 648 -5.94 10.02 14.63
N LEU A 649 -5.88 8.84 14.04
CA LEU A 649 -6.45 7.62 14.61
C LEU A 649 -5.33 6.84 15.30
N LEU A 650 -5.53 6.52 16.59
CA LEU A 650 -4.62 5.70 17.38
C LEU A 650 -5.33 4.40 17.78
N VAL A 651 -4.58 3.31 17.83
CA VAL A 651 -5.02 2.05 18.42
C VAL A 651 -4.04 1.68 19.52
N ASP A 652 -4.57 1.52 20.74
CA ASP A 652 -3.76 1.28 21.94
C ASP A 652 -2.66 2.34 22.11
N GLY A 653 -2.97 3.59 21.72
CA GLY A 653 -2.07 4.73 21.81
C GLY A 653 -1.10 4.93 20.64
N ILE A 654 -1.06 3.98 19.70
CA ILE A 654 -0.13 3.99 18.57
C ILE A 654 -0.86 4.40 17.28
N PHE A 655 -0.24 5.28 16.50
CA PHE A 655 -0.73 5.73 15.20
C PHE A 655 -1.02 4.56 14.26
N VAL A 656 -2.17 4.64 13.60
CA VAL A 656 -2.59 3.74 12.54
C VAL A 656 -3.21 4.53 11.40
N GLU A 657 -3.08 3.99 10.20
CA GLU A 657 -3.83 4.42 9.03
C GLU A 657 -5.17 3.67 8.98
N SER A 658 -6.12 4.22 8.23
CA SER A 658 -7.39 3.55 7.95
C SER A 658 -7.49 3.25 6.46
N SER A 659 -7.87 2.03 6.14
CA SER A 659 -8.23 1.63 4.76
C SER A 659 -9.56 2.25 4.29
N SER A 660 -10.34 2.80 5.23
CA SER A 660 -11.63 3.42 4.94
C SER A 660 -11.48 4.85 4.45
N GLU A 661 -11.71 5.07 3.15
CA GLU A 661 -11.75 6.40 2.53
C GLU A 661 -13.14 7.05 2.57
N ARG A 662 -13.93 6.82 3.63
CA ARG A 662 -15.28 7.40 3.80
C ARG A 662 -15.46 8.10 5.15
N GLY A 663 -16.48 8.95 5.23
CA GLY A 663 -16.90 9.60 6.47
C GLY A 663 -15.83 10.52 7.06
N VAL A 664 -15.80 10.67 8.39
CA VAL A 664 -14.82 11.51 9.10
C VAL A 664 -13.34 11.11 8.89
N LEU A 665 -13.08 9.91 8.36
CA LEU A 665 -11.73 9.40 8.03
C LEU A 665 -11.32 9.69 6.58
N SER A 666 -12.25 10.14 5.74
CA SER A 666 -11.98 10.62 4.38
C SER A 666 -11.39 12.03 4.41
N THR A 667 -10.09 12.14 4.23
CA THR A 667 -9.38 13.43 4.23
C THR A 667 -8.44 13.56 3.03
N LEU A 668 -8.12 14.81 2.65
CA LEU A 668 -7.13 15.08 1.60
C LEU A 668 -5.70 14.74 2.05
N THR A 669 -5.45 14.84 3.35
CA THR A 669 -4.20 14.49 4.03
C THR A 669 -4.45 13.28 4.94
N GLN A 670 -3.88 12.12 4.58
CA GLN A 670 -4.11 10.79 5.19
C GLN A 670 -4.52 10.84 6.69
N GLY A 671 -5.69 10.28 7.02
CA GLY A 671 -6.15 10.06 8.40
C GLY A 671 -7.14 11.11 8.95
N LEU A 672 -7.51 11.00 10.23
CA LEU A 672 -8.44 11.90 10.91
C LEU A 672 -7.82 13.29 11.12
N GLN A 673 -8.61 14.37 10.97
CA GLN A 673 -8.18 15.76 11.17
C GLN A 673 -9.08 16.49 12.18
N GLY A 674 -8.52 17.44 12.93
CA GLY A 674 -9.20 18.22 13.97
C GLY A 674 -9.36 17.51 15.31
N ALA A 675 -9.13 16.20 15.35
CA ALA A 675 -9.16 15.41 16.58
C ALA A 675 -8.18 14.22 16.52
N VAL A 676 -7.78 13.78 17.70
CA VAL A 676 -7.13 12.49 17.94
C VAL A 676 -8.14 11.56 18.60
N VAL A 677 -8.39 10.42 17.97
CA VAL A 677 -9.25 9.36 18.52
C VAL A 677 -8.39 8.14 18.78
N ASN A 678 -8.30 7.73 20.05
CA ASN A 678 -7.60 6.52 20.46
C ASN A 678 -8.60 5.43 20.81
N LEU A 679 -8.55 4.30 20.09
CA LEU A 679 -9.39 3.13 20.31
C LEU A 679 -8.59 2.04 21.05
N TYR A 680 -9.15 1.51 22.13
CA TYR A 680 -8.52 0.46 22.93
C TYR A 680 -9.58 -0.43 23.59
N GLY A 681 -9.16 -1.56 24.16
CA GLY A 681 -10.08 -2.49 24.82
C GLY A 681 -11.19 -3.01 23.90
N GLU A 682 -12.45 -2.84 24.31
CA GLU A 682 -13.64 -3.33 23.56
C GLU A 682 -13.87 -2.63 22.23
N LEU A 683 -13.41 -1.38 22.08
CA LEU A 683 -13.60 -0.58 20.88
C LEU A 683 -12.40 -0.67 19.92
N SER A 684 -11.36 -1.45 20.26
CA SER A 684 -10.20 -1.69 19.40
C SER A 684 -10.63 -2.46 18.12
N PRO A 685 -10.13 -2.10 16.93
CA PRO A 685 -10.51 -2.75 15.68
C PRO A 685 -10.22 -4.26 15.70
N THR A 686 -11.07 -5.08 15.10
CA THR A 686 -10.92 -6.54 14.98
C THR A 686 -9.92 -6.99 13.91
N SER A 687 -9.80 -6.25 12.80
CA SER A 687 -8.91 -6.60 11.68
C SER A 687 -7.91 -5.48 11.36
N MET A 688 -6.64 -5.86 11.27
CA MET A 688 -5.52 -4.97 10.91
C MET A 688 -4.54 -5.70 9.99
N THR A 689 -3.72 -4.94 9.27
CA THR A 689 -2.59 -5.50 8.52
C THR A 689 -1.60 -6.23 9.44
N VAL A 690 -0.77 -7.11 8.86
CA VAL A 690 0.20 -7.91 9.62
C VAL A 690 1.24 -7.03 10.33
N ASP A 691 1.67 -5.94 9.69
CA ASP A 691 2.56 -4.91 10.27
C ASP A 691 1.82 -3.92 11.19
N ARG A 692 0.50 -4.12 11.37
CA ARG A 692 -0.44 -3.35 12.20
C ARG A 692 -0.55 -1.88 11.81
N ARG A 693 -0.04 -1.47 10.65
CA ARG A 693 0.00 -0.06 10.23
C ARG A 693 -1.37 0.45 9.86
N GLU A 694 -2.21 -0.42 9.33
CA GLU A 694 -3.49 -0.04 8.76
C GLU A 694 -4.62 -0.86 9.39
N VAL A 695 -5.70 -0.16 9.73
CA VAL A 695 -6.97 -0.75 10.15
C VAL A 695 -7.75 -1.16 8.90
N LEU A 696 -8.06 -2.46 8.81
CA LEU A 696 -8.80 -3.06 7.70
C LEU A 696 -10.32 -3.04 7.93
N ASP A 697 -10.74 -2.83 9.18
CA ASP A 697 -12.15 -2.66 9.52
C ASP A 697 -12.64 -1.29 9.05
N ASP A 698 -13.88 -1.24 8.59
CA ASP A 698 -14.56 0.00 8.29
C ASP A 698 -15.08 0.64 9.59
N ASN A 699 -14.25 1.48 10.20
CA ASN A 699 -14.52 2.14 11.47
C ASN A 699 -14.96 3.61 11.34
N ALA A 700 -15.24 4.09 10.13
CA ALA A 700 -15.61 5.49 9.89
C ALA A 700 -16.85 5.91 10.69
N ASP A 701 -17.91 5.09 10.68
CA ASP A 701 -19.14 5.38 11.42
C ASP A 701 -18.94 5.36 12.94
N GLN A 702 -18.10 4.45 13.44
CA GLN A 702 -17.77 4.35 14.87
C GLN A 702 -17.00 5.59 15.34
N VAL A 703 -15.97 6.00 14.58
CA VAL A 703 -15.20 7.22 14.87
C VAL A 703 -16.08 8.45 14.74
N GLY A 704 -16.94 8.52 13.72
CA GLY A 704 -17.90 9.60 13.54
C GLY A 704 -18.88 9.74 14.71
N ALA A 705 -19.41 8.62 15.23
CA ALA A 705 -20.29 8.61 16.39
C ALA A 705 -19.58 9.09 17.68
N LEU A 706 -18.31 8.71 17.88
CA LEU A 706 -17.50 9.17 19.01
C LEU A 706 -17.24 10.68 18.95
N LEU A 707 -16.90 11.22 17.77
CA LEU A 707 -16.73 12.65 17.58
C LEU A 707 -18.04 13.41 17.81
N ALA A 708 -19.16 12.89 17.29
CA ALA A 708 -20.48 13.50 17.46
C ALA A 708 -20.91 13.55 18.93
N ALA A 709 -20.60 12.52 19.72
CA ALA A 709 -20.89 12.50 21.15
C ALA A 709 -19.94 13.43 21.96
N GLY A 710 -18.68 13.58 21.53
CA GLY A 710 -17.68 14.39 22.22
C GLY A 710 -17.63 15.86 21.79
N VAL A 711 -18.37 16.28 20.77
CA VAL A 711 -18.30 17.65 20.22
C VAL A 711 -18.80 18.70 21.19
N ASP A 712 -19.82 18.40 22.01
CA ASP A 712 -20.34 19.36 22.98
C ASP A 712 -19.28 19.70 24.05
N SER A 713 -18.44 18.73 24.44
CA SER A 713 -17.30 18.97 25.33
C SER A 713 -16.26 19.93 24.73
N LEU A 714 -16.04 19.89 23.41
CA LEU A 714 -15.19 20.88 22.72
C LEU A 714 -15.79 22.28 22.86
N ILE A 715 -17.10 22.41 22.65
CA ILE A 715 -17.80 23.70 22.68
C ILE A 715 -17.84 24.28 24.10
N GLU A 716 -18.01 23.45 25.13
CA GLU A 716 -18.08 23.89 26.53
C GLU A 716 -16.71 24.18 27.14
N ASN A 717 -15.71 23.32 26.90
CA ASN A 717 -14.43 23.38 27.58
C ASN A 717 -13.33 24.06 26.75
N GLY A 718 -13.49 24.15 25.43
CA GLY A 718 -12.49 24.72 24.53
C GLY A 718 -12.38 26.23 24.67
N ARG A 719 -11.19 26.72 25.06
CA ARG A 719 -10.92 28.16 25.24
C ARG A 719 -10.43 28.81 23.96
N LEU A 720 -9.46 28.18 23.30
CA LEU A 720 -8.82 28.69 22.08
C LEU A 720 -9.43 28.11 20.80
N ILE A 721 -10.09 26.95 20.89
CA ILE A 721 -10.82 26.33 19.77
C ILE A 721 -12.25 25.97 20.22
N PRO A 722 -13.22 25.93 19.29
CA PRO A 722 -13.10 26.28 17.88
C PRO A 722 -13.16 27.80 17.63
N THR A 723 -12.29 28.32 16.75
CA THR A 723 -12.42 29.64 16.12
C THR A 723 -13.00 29.48 14.72
N PHE A 724 -13.44 30.59 14.11
CA PHE A 724 -13.94 30.55 12.73
C PHE A 724 -12.84 30.10 11.76
N GLU A 725 -11.62 30.61 11.92
CA GLU A 725 -10.46 30.27 11.10
C GLU A 725 -10.08 28.79 11.24
N TRP A 726 -10.20 28.23 12.45
CA TRP A 726 -9.96 26.81 12.71
C TRP A 726 -10.99 25.93 12.01
N ILE A 727 -12.29 26.26 12.11
CA ILE A 727 -13.35 25.52 11.40
C ILE A 727 -13.13 25.60 9.89
N CYS A 728 -12.73 26.76 9.36
CA CYS A 728 -12.44 26.94 7.94
C CYS A 728 -11.21 26.14 7.49
N ALA A 729 -10.17 26.07 8.32
CA ALA A 729 -8.99 25.24 8.04
C ALA A 729 -9.36 23.75 8.05
N LEU A 730 -10.15 23.31 9.03
CA LEU A 730 -10.65 21.95 9.15
C LEU A 730 -11.52 21.57 7.95
N ALA A 731 -12.40 22.47 7.48
CA ALA A 731 -13.26 22.22 6.33
C ALA A 731 -12.48 21.93 5.02
N ARG A 732 -11.22 22.35 4.91
CA ARG A 732 -10.37 22.03 3.75
C ARG A 732 -9.86 20.59 3.77
N GLU A 733 -9.79 19.97 4.95
CA GLU A 733 -9.21 18.65 5.15
C GLU A 733 -10.28 17.60 5.48
N SER A 734 -11.26 17.94 6.33
CA SER A 734 -12.42 17.12 6.68
C SER A 734 -13.68 17.98 6.85
N THR A 735 -14.55 17.97 5.83
CA THR A 735 -15.78 18.78 5.82
C THR A 735 -16.82 18.28 6.82
N GLU A 736 -16.91 16.96 7.02
CA GLU A 736 -17.88 16.36 7.94
C GLU A 736 -17.61 16.71 9.40
N VAL A 737 -16.33 16.68 9.81
CA VAL A 737 -15.95 17.11 11.16
C VAL A 737 -16.15 18.63 11.33
N ALA A 738 -15.84 19.43 10.30
CA ALA A 738 -16.08 20.87 10.33
C ALA A 738 -17.58 21.21 10.48
N ASP A 739 -18.46 20.53 9.73
CA ASP A 739 -19.91 20.68 9.84
C ASP A 739 -20.43 20.27 11.22
N MET A 740 -19.92 19.15 11.75
CA MET A 740 -20.27 18.67 13.08
C MET A 740 -19.95 19.72 14.16
N VAL A 741 -18.75 20.31 14.11
CA VAL A 741 -18.33 21.35 15.06
C VAL A 741 -19.12 22.65 14.86
N ALA A 742 -19.33 23.08 13.61
CA ALA A 742 -20.11 24.28 13.31
C ALA A 742 -21.57 24.16 13.78
N ALA A 743 -22.19 23.00 13.57
CA ALA A 743 -23.54 22.70 14.03
C ALA A 743 -23.63 22.69 15.56
N ALA A 744 -22.64 22.11 16.25
CA ALA A 744 -22.57 22.11 17.72
C ALA A 744 -22.40 23.52 18.28
N ALA A 745 -21.49 24.32 17.72
CA ALA A 745 -21.30 25.73 18.11
C ALA A 745 -22.58 26.56 17.93
N SER A 746 -23.28 26.36 16.80
CA SER A 746 -24.57 26.99 16.52
C SER A 746 -25.65 26.59 17.55
N ARG A 747 -25.79 25.30 17.87
CA ARG A 747 -26.76 24.81 18.87
C ARG A 747 -26.50 25.38 20.26
N ALA A 748 -25.23 25.49 20.66
CA ALA A 748 -24.82 26.07 21.94
C ALA A 748 -24.91 27.61 21.97
N GLY A 749 -25.14 28.26 20.82
CA GLY A 749 -25.12 29.71 20.71
C GLY A 749 -23.73 30.33 20.98
N ARG A 750 -22.65 29.56 20.78
CA ARG A 750 -21.28 30.02 21.00
C ARG A 750 -20.89 31.02 19.91
N PRO A 751 -20.61 32.29 20.23
CA PRO A 751 -20.19 33.25 19.22
C PRO A 751 -18.81 32.90 18.68
N LEU A 752 -18.59 33.14 17.37
CA LEU A 752 -17.29 33.01 16.73
C LEU A 752 -16.80 34.38 16.28
N MET A 753 -15.49 34.60 16.36
CA MET A 753 -14.85 35.84 15.90
C MET A 753 -14.42 35.68 14.44
N ILE A 754 -14.66 36.71 13.62
CA ILE A 754 -14.11 36.84 12.26
C ILE A 754 -13.57 38.26 12.13
N ASP A 755 -12.28 38.43 11.82
CA ASP A 755 -11.64 39.74 11.65
C ASP A 755 -11.93 40.75 12.78
N GLY A 756 -12.04 40.26 14.03
CA GLY A 756 -12.33 41.07 15.21
C GLY A 756 -13.81 41.43 15.44
N THR A 757 -14.73 40.91 14.63
CA THR A 757 -16.18 41.06 14.80
C THR A 757 -16.78 39.77 15.36
N GLU A 758 -17.68 39.89 16.33
CA GLU A 758 -18.35 38.75 16.98
C GLU A 758 -19.64 38.37 16.21
N PHE A 759 -19.74 37.11 15.78
CA PHE A 759 -20.88 36.59 15.04
C PHE A 759 -21.64 35.54 15.84
N ARG A 760 -22.97 35.70 15.89
CA ARG A 760 -23.87 34.74 16.53
C ARG A 760 -24.10 33.55 15.60
N THR A 761 -23.33 32.49 15.79
CA THR A 761 -23.39 31.25 15.01
C THR A 761 -24.77 30.61 14.97
N SER A 762 -25.60 30.77 16.02
CA SER A 762 -26.99 30.30 16.03
C SER A 762 -27.88 30.94 14.97
N ILE A 763 -27.46 32.08 14.42
CA ILE A 763 -28.16 32.83 13.37
C ILE A 763 -27.37 32.74 12.05
N THR A 764 -26.05 32.97 12.12
CA THR A 764 -25.21 33.05 10.93
C THR A 764 -24.76 31.68 10.43
N GLY A 765 -24.56 30.73 11.33
CA GLY A 765 -23.76 29.52 11.07
C GLY A 765 -22.30 29.86 10.79
N CYS A 766 -21.62 29.01 10.04
CA CYS A 766 -20.24 29.16 9.61
C CYS A 766 -20.12 28.86 8.10
N LEU A 767 -20.06 29.90 7.27
CA LEU A 767 -19.74 29.75 5.85
C LEU A 767 -18.31 30.27 5.61
N PRO A 768 -17.34 29.44 5.18
CA PRO A 768 -15.97 29.85 4.93
C PRO A 768 -15.78 31.08 4.01
N LEU A 769 -16.77 31.42 3.19
CA LEU A 769 -16.77 32.59 2.30
C LEU A 769 -17.31 33.88 2.94
N ASP A 770 -17.84 33.83 4.17
CA ASP A 770 -18.40 34.99 4.86
C ASP A 770 -17.45 36.20 4.92
N PRO A 771 -16.15 36.07 5.25
CA PRO A 771 -15.23 37.22 5.26
C PRO A 771 -15.18 37.92 3.90
N SER A 772 -15.16 37.16 2.80
CA SER A 772 -15.10 37.70 1.43
C SER A 772 -16.41 38.33 0.96
N ILE A 773 -17.55 37.85 1.45
CA ILE A 773 -18.88 38.37 1.09
C ILE A 773 -19.19 39.67 1.87
N LEU A 774 -18.89 39.69 3.18
CA LEU A 774 -19.25 40.80 4.06
C LEU A 774 -18.24 41.96 3.99
N HIS A 775 -16.97 41.65 3.73
CA HIS A 775 -15.88 42.62 3.72
C HIS A 775 -14.99 42.46 2.47
N PRO A 776 -15.50 42.75 1.25
CA PRO A 776 -14.66 42.75 0.05
C PRO A 776 -13.55 43.81 0.24
N THR A 777 -12.30 43.36 0.35
CA THR A 777 -11.14 44.22 0.61
C THR A 777 -10.70 44.93 -0.68
N HIS A 778 -10.32 46.20 -0.56
CA HIS A 778 -9.61 46.93 -1.62
C HIS A 778 -8.18 46.39 -1.72
N THR A 779 -7.96 45.34 -2.52
CA THR A 779 -6.62 45.02 -2.99
C THR A 779 -6.29 45.90 -4.19
N ARG A 780 -5.07 46.42 -4.18
CA ARG A 780 -4.69 47.71 -4.76
C ARG A 780 -4.53 47.75 -6.29
N ASN A 781 -5.06 46.82 -7.08
CA ASN A 781 -4.87 46.92 -8.54
C ASN A 781 -5.89 46.32 -9.51
N HIS A 782 -6.86 45.47 -9.16
CA HIS A 782 -7.90 45.04 -10.13
C HIS A 782 -9.20 44.75 -9.38
N LEU A 783 -10.25 45.54 -9.63
CA LEU A 783 -11.55 45.44 -8.96
C LEU A 783 -12.57 44.83 -9.93
N VAL A 784 -12.71 43.51 -9.89
CA VAL A 784 -14.00 42.87 -10.14
C VAL A 784 -14.31 42.14 -8.84
N ALA A 785 -15.34 42.59 -8.12
CA ALA A 785 -15.82 41.80 -6.99
C ALA A 785 -16.35 40.47 -7.56
N PRO A 786 -16.11 39.32 -6.91
CA PRO A 786 -16.64 38.06 -7.41
C PRO A 786 -18.15 38.18 -7.62
N GLU A 787 -18.64 37.80 -8.81
CA GLU A 787 -20.08 37.74 -9.08
C GLU A 787 -20.70 36.64 -8.22
N TRP A 788 -21.16 36.99 -7.02
CA TRP A 788 -21.88 36.08 -6.15
C TRP A 788 -23.32 35.91 -6.67
N PRO A 789 -23.88 34.68 -6.69
CA PRO A 789 -25.30 34.50 -6.93
C PRO A 789 -26.12 35.36 -5.96
N ASP A 790 -27.10 36.11 -6.50
CA ASP A 790 -27.90 37.05 -5.72
C ASP A 790 -28.58 36.39 -4.50
N SER A 791 -28.98 35.12 -4.62
CA SER A 791 -29.56 34.35 -3.51
C SER A 791 -28.57 34.05 -2.39
N LEU A 792 -27.30 33.78 -2.68
CA LEU A 792 -26.26 33.59 -1.67
C LEU A 792 -25.98 34.91 -0.95
N LEU A 793 -25.74 35.96 -1.73
CA LEU A 793 -25.46 37.29 -1.19
C LEU A 793 -26.60 37.68 -0.25
N LEU A 794 -27.83 37.53 -0.70
CA LEU A 794 -29.01 37.88 0.10
C LEU A 794 -29.17 36.99 1.33
N TRP A 795 -28.92 35.68 1.24
CA TRP A 795 -28.93 34.77 2.39
C TRP A 795 -27.94 35.24 3.46
N ARG A 796 -26.70 35.55 3.08
CA ARG A 796 -25.66 35.98 4.02
C ARG A 796 -25.92 37.39 4.57
N LEU A 797 -26.39 38.33 3.74
CA LEU A 797 -26.78 39.68 4.21
C LEU A 797 -27.97 39.63 5.19
N ILE A 798 -28.94 38.72 5.00
CA ILE A 798 -30.04 38.53 5.95
C ILE A 798 -29.54 37.91 7.25
N ALA A 799 -28.60 36.96 7.19
CA ALA A 799 -28.06 36.29 8.37
C ALA A 799 -27.17 37.21 9.24
N HIS A 800 -26.39 38.10 8.62
CA HIS A 800 -25.38 38.95 9.28
C HIS A 800 -25.88 40.36 9.67
N ARG A 801 -27.14 40.49 10.08
CA ARG A 801 -27.72 41.80 10.49
C ARG A 801 -27.09 42.32 11.79
N PRO A 802 -26.94 43.65 11.96
CA PRO A 802 -27.20 44.72 10.98
C PRO A 802 -26.00 44.91 10.03
N ILE A 803 -26.28 45.00 8.72
CA ILE A 803 -25.27 45.26 7.70
C ILE A 803 -25.77 46.33 6.72
N SER A 804 -24.95 47.36 6.47
CA SER A 804 -25.35 48.54 5.68
C SER A 804 -25.81 48.21 4.26
N TYR A 805 -25.27 47.12 3.67
CA TYR A 805 -25.71 46.65 2.36
C TYR A 805 -27.17 46.18 2.35
N LEU A 806 -27.66 45.59 3.44
CA LEU A 806 -29.05 45.19 3.52
C LEU A 806 -29.98 46.41 3.66
N ASP A 807 -29.53 47.45 4.35
CA ASP A 807 -30.27 48.71 4.49
C ASP A 807 -30.43 49.37 3.11
N ALA A 808 -29.36 49.41 2.30
CA ALA A 808 -29.38 49.95 0.93
C ALA A 808 -30.35 49.18 0.01
N LEU A 809 -30.40 47.84 0.10
CA LEU A 809 -31.39 47.05 -0.64
C LEU A 809 -32.83 47.24 -0.11
N SER A 810 -32.97 47.52 1.18
CA SER A 810 -34.28 47.77 1.80
C SER A 810 -34.91 49.09 1.35
N GLU A 811 -34.12 50.06 0.86
CA GLU A 811 -34.67 51.26 0.19
C GLU A 811 -35.42 50.91 -1.09
N ALA A 812 -34.93 49.92 -1.85
CA ALA A 812 -35.57 49.44 -3.07
C ALA A 812 -36.74 48.47 -2.78
N TYR A 813 -36.63 47.67 -1.72
CA TYR A 813 -37.68 46.73 -1.30
C TYR A 813 -37.86 46.72 0.23
N PRO A 814 -38.71 47.59 0.80
CA PRO A 814 -38.82 47.78 2.26
C PRO A 814 -39.17 46.51 3.06
N ILE A 815 -39.92 45.57 2.45
CA ILE A 815 -40.31 44.29 3.06
C ILE A 815 -39.08 43.42 3.36
N LEU A 816 -37.94 43.64 2.68
CA LEU A 816 -36.69 42.93 2.95
C LEU A 816 -36.25 43.06 4.42
N SER A 817 -36.53 44.20 5.05
CA SER A 817 -36.23 44.45 6.46
C SER A 817 -37.02 43.54 7.42
N GLU A 818 -38.15 42.96 6.99
CA GLU A 818 -39.01 42.09 7.82
C GLU A 818 -38.52 40.63 7.93
N TYR A 819 -37.64 40.17 7.03
CA TYR A 819 -37.11 38.80 7.02
C TYR A 819 -36.13 38.55 8.17
N ARG A 820 -36.53 37.87 9.25
CA ARG A 820 -35.73 37.86 10.49
C ARG A 820 -34.67 36.75 10.64
N THR A 821 -34.77 35.61 9.95
CA THR A 821 -33.85 34.47 10.15
C THR A 821 -33.75 33.56 8.93
N GLY A 822 -32.56 33.45 8.33
CA GLY A 822 -32.20 32.36 7.41
C GLY A 822 -31.76 31.11 8.17
N LEU A 823 -31.63 29.97 7.49
CA LEU A 823 -30.96 28.79 8.06
C LEU A 823 -29.48 29.13 8.33
N PRO A 824 -28.90 28.72 9.47
CA PRO A 824 -27.47 28.83 9.72
C PRO A 824 -26.68 28.05 8.66
N ALA A 825 -25.64 28.66 8.10
CA ALA A 825 -24.78 27.97 7.13
C ALA A 825 -23.87 26.93 7.80
N LEU A 826 -23.59 25.85 7.09
CA LEU A 826 -22.54 24.88 7.42
C LEU A 826 -21.31 25.08 6.51
N PRO A 827 -20.11 24.70 6.96
CA PRO A 827 -18.91 24.77 6.12
C PRO A 827 -19.04 24.08 4.76
N SER A 828 -19.77 22.96 4.68
CA SER A 828 -20.02 22.24 3.43
C SER A 828 -20.95 22.97 2.44
N ASP A 829 -21.70 23.99 2.88
CA ASP A 829 -22.55 24.80 1.99
C ASP A 829 -21.74 25.58 0.93
N VAL A 830 -20.41 25.63 1.09
CA VAL A 830 -19.50 26.10 0.03
C VAL A 830 -19.58 25.26 -1.26
N ALA A 831 -20.01 24.01 -1.16
CA ALA A 831 -20.18 23.15 -2.32
C ALA A 831 -21.38 23.55 -3.21
N LEU A 832 -22.26 24.46 -2.76
CA LEU A 832 -23.46 24.91 -3.48
C LEU A 832 -23.17 25.84 -4.68
N PHE A 833 -21.92 26.23 -4.89
CA PHE A 833 -21.55 27.19 -5.93
C PHE A 833 -21.18 26.49 -7.27
N PRO A 834 -21.28 27.17 -8.43
CA PRO A 834 -20.77 26.66 -9.70
C PRO A 834 -19.22 26.70 -9.78
N GLU A 835 -18.60 25.92 -10.68
CA GLU A 835 -17.13 25.79 -10.84
C GLU A 835 -16.46 26.93 -11.61
N ARG A 836 -17.23 27.75 -12.34
CA ARG A 836 -16.69 28.82 -13.19
C ARG A 836 -17.59 30.05 -13.17
N SER A 837 -17.06 31.15 -12.66
CA SER A 837 -17.20 32.44 -13.35
C SER A 837 -15.78 32.93 -13.65
N SER A 838 -15.58 33.42 -14.88
CA SER A 838 -14.30 33.84 -15.45
C SER A 838 -13.53 34.88 -14.61
N ASP A 839 -14.20 35.52 -13.65
CA ASP A 839 -13.69 36.68 -12.88
C ASP A 839 -13.42 36.41 -11.39
N GLN A 840 -13.36 35.16 -10.92
CA GLN A 840 -13.06 34.91 -9.50
C GLN A 840 -11.56 35.01 -9.16
N SER A 841 -11.26 35.53 -7.97
CA SER A 841 -9.90 35.48 -7.39
C SER A 841 -9.40 34.04 -7.29
N ARG A 842 -8.13 33.80 -7.67
CA ARG A 842 -7.45 32.49 -7.57
C ARG A 842 -7.56 31.86 -6.18
N ASP A 843 -7.56 32.67 -5.12
CA ASP A 843 -7.60 32.19 -3.73
C ASP A 843 -8.98 31.62 -3.35
N ILE A 844 -10.06 32.25 -3.83
CA ILE A 844 -11.45 31.79 -3.61
C ILE A 844 -11.69 30.50 -4.39
N TYR A 845 -11.19 30.43 -5.62
CA TYR A 845 -11.25 29.20 -6.41
C TYR A 845 -10.49 28.06 -5.73
N ALA A 846 -9.27 28.29 -5.25
CA ALA A 846 -8.48 27.28 -4.55
C ALA A 846 -9.19 26.78 -3.27
N LEU A 847 -9.78 27.69 -2.49
CA LEU A 847 -10.54 27.34 -1.28
C LEU A 847 -11.78 26.49 -1.61
N THR A 848 -12.61 26.96 -2.53
CA THR A 848 -13.86 26.29 -2.93
C THR A 848 -13.60 24.93 -3.57
N SER A 849 -12.56 24.82 -4.40
CA SER A 849 -12.12 23.56 -5.01
C SER A 849 -11.69 22.54 -3.97
N ARG A 850 -10.85 22.93 -2.99
CA ARG A 850 -10.37 21.99 -1.95
C ARG A 850 -11.51 21.51 -1.04
N ILE A 851 -12.40 22.40 -0.63
CA ILE A 851 -13.57 22.02 0.19
C ILE A 851 -14.49 21.08 -0.61
N ARG A 852 -14.74 21.37 -1.89
CA ARG A 852 -15.55 20.47 -2.74
C ARG A 852 -14.93 19.10 -2.93
N GLU A 853 -13.62 19.03 -3.10
CA GLU A 853 -12.90 17.76 -3.21
C GLU A 853 -13.03 16.97 -1.91
N ALA A 854 -12.83 17.62 -0.75
CA ALA A 854 -13.04 17.00 0.56
C ALA A 854 -14.49 16.53 0.75
N THR A 855 -15.49 17.34 0.38
CA THR A 855 -16.92 16.96 0.43
C THR A 855 -17.26 15.80 -0.51
N ALA A 856 -16.61 15.69 -1.66
CA ALA A 856 -16.88 14.62 -2.62
C ALA A 856 -16.43 13.24 -2.10
N ARG A 857 -15.44 13.19 -1.20
CA ARG A 857 -14.88 11.94 -0.66
C ARG A 857 -15.63 11.40 0.58
N THR A 858 -16.34 12.25 1.34
CA THR A 858 -16.94 11.90 2.64
C THR A 858 -18.27 11.12 2.59
N VAL A 859 -19.15 11.33 1.60
CA VAL A 859 -20.58 11.08 1.82
C VAL A 859 -21.04 9.65 1.52
N SER A 860 -21.27 8.86 2.57
CA SER A 860 -22.06 7.61 2.56
C SER A 860 -23.45 7.72 3.23
N GLN A 861 -23.95 8.92 3.55
CA GLN A 861 -25.32 9.12 4.08
C GLN A 861 -26.11 10.26 3.35
N VAL A 862 -26.57 9.92 2.15
CA VAL A 862 -27.86 10.23 1.48
C VAL A 862 -28.50 11.65 1.46
N ASP A 863 -28.55 12.52 2.47
CA ASP A 863 -29.76 13.40 2.53
C ASP A 863 -29.70 14.93 2.30
N HIS A 864 -28.54 15.61 2.12
CA HIS A 864 -28.59 17.09 1.93
C HIS A 864 -27.84 17.66 0.71
N LEU A 865 -26.56 17.33 0.52
CA LEU A 865 -25.78 17.92 -0.59
C LEU A 865 -26.10 17.30 -1.96
N MET A 866 -26.60 16.06 -1.99
CA MET A 866 -27.11 15.40 -3.20
C MET A 866 -28.41 16.05 -3.71
N ARG A 867 -29.24 16.60 -2.80
CA ARG A 867 -30.46 17.36 -3.13
C ARG A 867 -30.15 18.74 -3.75
N LEU A 868 -28.95 19.29 -3.51
CA LEU A 868 -28.57 20.62 -3.97
C LEU A 868 -27.67 20.62 -5.22
N ARG A 869 -26.82 19.61 -5.40
CA ARG A 869 -25.93 19.52 -6.58
C ARG A 869 -26.66 19.26 -7.90
N LEU A 870 -27.79 18.55 -7.89
CA LEU A 870 -28.43 18.11 -9.13
C LEU A 870 -29.43 19.08 -9.75
N LEU A 871 -29.59 20.24 -9.11
CA LEU A 871 -30.68 21.14 -9.44
C LEU A 871 -30.21 22.57 -9.72
N SER A 872 -28.91 22.80 -9.84
CA SER A 872 -28.32 24.14 -10.01
C SER A 872 -28.82 24.89 -11.28
N PRO A 873 -29.13 24.25 -12.43
CA PRO A 873 -29.81 24.95 -13.54
C PRO A 873 -31.35 24.89 -13.46
N LEU A 874 -31.89 23.92 -12.71
CA LEU A 874 -33.29 23.50 -12.73
C LEU A 874 -34.17 24.22 -11.70
N ILE A 875 -33.66 24.40 -10.48
CA ILE A 875 -34.42 24.90 -9.30
C ILE A 875 -34.61 26.42 -9.29
N TRP A 876 -33.98 27.15 -10.21
CA TRP A 876 -33.88 28.59 -10.07
C TRP A 876 -35.20 29.34 -10.42
N LYS A 877 -36.29 28.66 -10.78
CA LYS A 877 -37.64 29.23 -10.84
C LYS A 877 -38.69 28.25 -10.27
N PRO A 878 -39.25 28.47 -9.08
CA PRO A 878 -40.41 27.73 -8.59
C PRO A 878 -41.58 27.83 -9.60
N GLY A 879 -42.28 26.72 -9.86
CA GLY A 879 -43.39 26.66 -10.83
C GLY A 879 -42.99 26.38 -12.29
N ARG A 880 -41.74 25.99 -12.55
CA ARG A 880 -41.30 25.53 -13.87
C ARG A 880 -41.52 24.02 -13.98
N GLU A 881 -42.18 23.59 -15.05
CA GLU A 881 -42.30 22.17 -15.40
C GLU A 881 -40.93 21.56 -15.69
N VAL A 882 -40.63 20.43 -15.05
CA VAL A 882 -39.41 19.66 -15.30
C VAL A 882 -39.53 18.97 -16.65
N SER A 883 -38.57 19.19 -17.55
CA SER A 883 -38.51 18.50 -18.84
C SER A 883 -37.99 17.05 -18.68
N THR A 884 -38.23 16.20 -19.69
CA THR A 884 -37.77 14.81 -19.69
C THR A 884 -36.25 14.69 -19.58
N SER A 885 -35.51 15.55 -20.31
CA SER A 885 -34.03 15.65 -20.26
C SER A 885 -33.55 15.87 -18.83
N GLN A 886 -34.14 16.86 -18.18
CA GLN A 886 -33.80 17.27 -16.82
C GLN A 886 -34.10 16.17 -15.79
N LEU A 887 -35.19 15.43 -15.96
CA LEU A 887 -35.55 14.31 -15.10
C LEU A 887 -34.58 13.12 -15.26
N LEU A 888 -34.17 12.81 -16.50
CA LEU A 888 -33.21 11.74 -16.81
C LEU A 888 -31.80 12.08 -16.30
N GLU A 889 -31.35 13.33 -16.47
CA GLU A 889 -30.07 13.83 -15.94
C GLU A 889 -30.05 13.78 -14.40
N ALA A 890 -31.13 14.24 -13.77
CA ALA A 890 -31.29 14.17 -12.32
C ALA A 890 -31.21 12.72 -11.81
N ALA A 891 -31.91 11.78 -12.47
CA ALA A 891 -31.92 10.38 -12.08
C ALA A 891 -30.54 9.71 -12.24
N ALA A 892 -29.86 9.98 -13.37
CA ALA A 892 -28.53 9.44 -13.65
C ALA A 892 -27.50 9.86 -12.58
N ALA A 893 -27.52 11.13 -12.17
CA ALA A 893 -26.57 11.63 -11.21
C ALA A 893 -26.98 11.42 -9.74
N LEU A 894 -28.28 11.24 -9.44
CA LEU A 894 -28.75 10.77 -8.14
C LEU A 894 -28.53 9.25 -7.97
N ARG A 895 -28.25 8.54 -9.07
CA ARG A 895 -28.27 7.06 -9.14
C ARG A 895 -29.58 6.46 -8.61
N LEU A 896 -30.68 7.19 -8.80
CA LEU A 896 -32.04 6.78 -8.43
C LEU A 896 -32.82 6.44 -9.70
N ASN A 897 -33.85 5.61 -9.57
CA ASN A 897 -34.75 5.37 -10.70
C ASN A 897 -35.66 6.58 -10.96
N ILE A 898 -36.31 6.64 -12.13
CA ILE A 898 -37.10 7.81 -12.53
C ILE A 898 -38.30 8.05 -11.60
N ALA A 899 -38.90 7.01 -11.03
CA ALA A 899 -39.99 7.15 -10.08
C ALA A 899 -39.53 7.80 -8.77
N MET A 900 -38.43 7.31 -8.19
CA MET A 900 -37.85 7.84 -6.95
C MET A 900 -37.32 9.26 -7.14
N THR A 901 -36.67 9.52 -8.28
CA THR A 901 -36.23 10.87 -8.66
C THR A 901 -37.43 11.81 -8.82
N GLY A 902 -38.49 11.37 -9.48
CA GLY A 902 -39.71 12.16 -9.65
C GLY A 902 -40.40 12.49 -8.33
N ASP A 903 -40.48 11.53 -7.41
CA ASP A 903 -41.04 11.75 -6.07
C ASP A 903 -40.18 12.73 -5.25
N LEU A 904 -38.86 12.62 -5.35
CA LEU A 904 -37.93 13.55 -4.72
C LEU A 904 -38.11 14.97 -5.28
N LEU A 905 -38.14 15.14 -6.60
CA LEU A 905 -38.31 16.44 -7.25
C LEU A 905 -39.68 17.07 -6.96
N ARG A 906 -40.76 16.28 -6.92
CA ARG A 906 -42.08 16.74 -6.46
C ARG A 906 -42.07 17.20 -5.01
N SER A 907 -41.35 16.48 -4.13
CA SER A 907 -41.19 16.88 -2.73
C SER A 907 -40.45 18.21 -2.55
N LEU A 908 -39.68 18.63 -3.57
CA LEU A 908 -38.99 19.91 -3.64
C LEU A 908 -39.83 21.02 -4.30
N GLY A 909 -41.11 20.77 -4.60
CA GLY A 909 -42.03 21.77 -5.15
C GLY A 909 -41.95 21.98 -6.66
N LEU A 910 -41.33 21.05 -7.40
CA LEU A 910 -41.27 21.07 -8.86
C LEU A 910 -42.45 20.29 -9.47
N GLU A 911 -43.06 20.86 -10.51
CA GLU A 911 -44.12 20.19 -11.26
C GLU A 911 -43.51 19.27 -12.31
N ILE A 912 -43.95 18.00 -12.30
CA ILE A 912 -43.52 17.00 -13.28
C ILE A 912 -44.77 16.48 -13.98
N PRO A 913 -45.00 16.89 -15.24
CA PRO A 913 -46.11 16.38 -16.04
C PRO A 913 -46.11 14.85 -16.08
N ALA A 914 -47.29 14.23 -16.01
CA ALA A 914 -47.41 12.77 -16.01
C ALA A 914 -46.82 12.15 -17.29
N GLU A 915 -46.96 12.86 -18.41
CA GLU A 915 -46.42 12.48 -19.72
C GLU A 915 -44.87 12.48 -19.72
N THR A 916 -44.25 13.46 -19.04
CA THR A 916 -42.79 13.52 -18.84
C THR A 916 -42.28 12.34 -18.03
N LEU A 917 -42.96 12.00 -16.93
CA LEU A 917 -42.59 10.88 -16.08
C LEU A 917 -42.72 9.54 -16.85
N SER A 918 -43.77 9.40 -17.66
CA SER A 918 -44.02 8.24 -18.50
C SER A 918 -42.97 8.07 -19.60
N LEU A 919 -42.62 9.14 -20.30
CA LEU A 919 -41.59 9.12 -21.34
C LEU A 919 -40.22 8.77 -20.74
N ALA A 920 -39.83 9.42 -19.64
CA ALA A 920 -38.57 9.16 -18.96
C ALA A 920 -38.47 7.72 -18.43
N GLY A 921 -39.55 7.18 -17.85
CA GLY A 921 -39.60 5.78 -17.41
C GLY A 921 -39.52 4.77 -18.56
N SER A 922 -40.12 5.10 -19.72
CA SER A 922 -40.03 4.26 -20.92
C SER A 922 -38.59 4.22 -21.48
N ILE A 923 -37.86 5.31 -21.35
CA ILE A 923 -36.44 5.42 -21.73
C ILE A 923 -35.53 4.67 -20.74
N GLU A 924 -35.77 4.80 -19.43
CA GLU A 924 -35.05 4.07 -18.37
C GLU A 924 -35.12 2.55 -18.56
N GLY A 925 -36.29 2.04 -18.99
CA GLY A 925 -36.50 0.62 -19.27
C GLY A 925 -35.87 0.11 -20.58
N ASN A 926 -35.30 0.99 -21.41
CA ASN A 926 -34.79 0.64 -22.73
C ASN A 926 -33.25 0.74 -22.81
N SER A 927 -32.59 -0.41 -22.87
CA SER A 927 -31.13 -0.52 -22.89
C SER A 927 -30.47 0.14 -24.12
N LEU A 928 -31.18 0.30 -25.23
CA LEU A 928 -30.65 0.96 -26.43
C LEU A 928 -30.50 2.48 -26.22
N LEU A 929 -31.34 3.08 -25.38
CA LEU A 929 -31.36 4.53 -25.15
C LEU A 929 -30.54 4.94 -23.92
N ARG A 930 -30.35 4.05 -22.93
CA ARG A 930 -29.57 4.36 -21.70
C ARG A 930 -28.09 4.68 -21.93
N ASN A 931 -27.48 4.18 -23.00
CA ASN A 931 -26.02 4.24 -23.20
C ASN A 931 -25.56 5.40 -24.10
N ASN A 932 -26.46 6.22 -24.65
CA ASN A 932 -26.10 7.38 -25.46
C ASN A 932 -26.32 8.67 -24.65
N SER A 933 -25.26 9.26 -24.09
CA SER A 933 -25.34 10.37 -23.12
C SER A 933 -25.16 11.77 -23.72
N SER A 934 -25.17 11.90 -25.05
CA SER A 934 -24.97 13.17 -25.77
C SER A 934 -26.27 13.98 -25.87
N ASN A 935 -26.67 14.59 -24.74
CA ASN A 935 -27.65 15.70 -24.65
C ASN A 935 -29.11 15.39 -25.09
N TRP A 936 -30.01 15.34 -24.10
CA TRP A 936 -31.42 14.93 -24.23
C TRP A 936 -32.40 16.08 -24.52
N SER A 937 -31.90 17.24 -24.95
CA SER A 937 -32.68 18.49 -25.08
C SER A 937 -33.92 18.41 -25.99
N TRP A 938 -33.95 17.45 -26.92
CA TRP A 938 -35.07 17.22 -27.86
C TRP A 938 -36.16 16.27 -27.33
N LEU A 939 -35.94 15.58 -26.19
CA LEU A 939 -36.90 14.64 -25.61
C LEU A 939 -38.08 15.34 -24.94
N THR A 940 -39.09 15.66 -25.73
CA THR A 940 -40.36 16.24 -25.25
C THR A 940 -41.51 15.24 -25.44
N PRO A 941 -42.46 15.12 -24.50
CA PRO A 941 -43.60 14.21 -24.66
C PRO A 941 -44.41 14.53 -25.93
N GLY A 942 -44.58 13.54 -26.81
CA GLY A 942 -45.24 13.73 -28.10
C GLY A 942 -44.47 14.57 -29.12
N GLY A 943 -43.23 14.96 -28.81
CA GLY A 943 -42.37 15.76 -29.68
C GLY A 943 -41.84 14.98 -30.87
N GLU A 944 -41.45 15.72 -31.92
CA GLU A 944 -40.80 15.17 -33.10
C GLU A 944 -39.31 14.90 -32.82
N VAL A 945 -38.83 13.72 -33.21
CA VAL A 945 -37.43 13.31 -33.09
C VAL A 945 -36.62 13.93 -34.23
N PRO A 946 -35.62 14.78 -33.94
CA PRO A 946 -34.78 15.36 -34.98
C PRO A 946 -34.02 14.27 -35.76
N PRO A 947 -33.89 14.38 -37.09
CA PRO A 947 -33.12 13.41 -37.88
C PRO A 947 -31.67 13.25 -37.40
N GLY A 948 -31.03 14.33 -36.93
CA GLY A 948 -29.69 14.26 -36.35
C GLY A 948 -29.60 13.37 -35.11
N ALA A 949 -30.59 13.44 -34.20
CA ALA A 949 -30.67 12.57 -33.02
C ALA A 949 -30.86 11.10 -33.42
N LEU A 950 -31.70 10.83 -34.42
CA LEU A 950 -31.91 9.48 -34.95
C LEU A 950 -30.62 8.92 -35.56
N ALA A 951 -29.87 9.76 -36.28
CA ALA A 951 -28.58 9.39 -36.86
C ALA A 951 -27.51 9.11 -35.80
N ASP A 952 -27.43 9.94 -34.77
CA ASP A 952 -26.48 9.80 -33.67
C ASP A 952 -26.69 8.50 -32.87
N ILE A 953 -27.95 8.21 -32.52
CA ILE A 953 -28.30 6.94 -31.84
C ILE A 953 -27.95 5.75 -32.73
N SER A 954 -28.20 5.84 -34.04
CA SER A 954 -27.87 4.77 -34.99
C SER A 954 -26.37 4.51 -35.09
N LEU A 955 -25.56 5.57 -35.17
CA LEU A 955 -24.11 5.49 -35.22
C LEU A 955 -23.53 4.86 -33.93
N HIS A 956 -23.99 5.28 -32.76
CA HIS A 956 -23.49 4.79 -31.47
C HIS A 956 -23.94 3.37 -31.13
N THR A 957 -25.16 2.98 -31.54
CA THR A 957 -25.73 1.65 -31.24
C THR A 957 -25.54 0.64 -32.36
N SER A 958 -24.99 1.04 -33.51
CA SER A 958 -24.89 0.23 -34.74
C SER A 958 -26.24 -0.41 -35.14
N THR A 959 -27.34 0.27 -34.83
CA THR A 959 -28.71 -0.21 -35.10
C THR A 959 -29.32 0.64 -36.22
N PRO A 960 -29.97 0.05 -37.24
CA PRO A 960 -30.56 0.83 -38.34
C PRO A 960 -31.58 1.87 -37.88
N THR A 961 -31.64 3.03 -38.55
CA THR A 961 -32.52 4.14 -38.19
C THR A 961 -33.99 3.75 -38.16
N SER A 962 -34.43 2.81 -39.00
CA SER A 962 -35.80 2.25 -38.97
C SER A 962 -36.15 1.52 -37.66
N ALA A 963 -35.22 0.74 -37.11
CA ALA A 963 -35.43 0.00 -35.86
C ALA A 963 -35.43 0.93 -34.63
N ILE A 964 -34.59 1.97 -34.65
CA ILE A 964 -34.58 3.00 -33.61
C ILE A 964 -35.86 3.84 -33.69
N ALA A 965 -36.32 4.20 -34.90
CA ALA A 965 -37.56 4.93 -35.11
C ALA A 965 -38.77 4.19 -34.52
N LEU A 966 -38.86 2.86 -34.72
CA LEU A 966 -39.91 2.04 -34.10
C LEU A 966 -39.84 2.05 -32.57
N THR A 967 -38.62 2.05 -32.02
CA THR A 967 -38.39 2.06 -30.57
C THR A 967 -38.78 3.40 -29.95
N LEU A 968 -38.39 4.51 -30.58
CA LEU A 968 -38.75 5.87 -30.13
C LEU A 968 -40.25 6.14 -30.30
N ALA A 969 -40.87 5.63 -31.38
CA ALA A 969 -42.32 5.69 -31.56
C ALA A 969 -43.07 4.91 -30.47
N ALA A 970 -42.56 3.75 -30.03
CA ALA A 970 -43.12 2.99 -28.92
C ALA A 970 -43.03 3.73 -27.58
N CYS A 971 -42.05 4.63 -27.43
CA CYS A 971 -41.94 5.54 -26.28
C CYS A 971 -42.87 6.76 -26.37
N GLY A 972 -43.67 6.90 -27.44
CA GLY A 972 -44.62 8.00 -27.62
C GLY A 972 -44.07 9.26 -28.30
N LEU A 973 -42.93 9.14 -29.00
CA LEU A 973 -42.34 10.23 -29.79
C LEU A 973 -42.76 10.15 -31.26
N GLN A 974 -42.82 11.29 -31.96
CA GLN A 974 -43.09 11.31 -33.40
C GLN A 974 -41.78 11.17 -34.17
N VAL A 975 -41.69 10.19 -35.07
CA VAL A 975 -40.48 9.99 -35.90
C VAL A 975 -40.84 10.07 -37.37
N THR A 976 -40.26 11.03 -38.07
CA THR A 976 -40.43 11.18 -39.52
C THR A 976 -39.49 10.21 -40.24
N GLN A 977 -40.03 9.12 -40.79
CA GLN A 977 -39.24 8.12 -41.53
C GLN A 977 -38.92 8.58 -42.97
N GLY A 978 -37.68 8.34 -43.42
CA GLY A 978 -37.30 8.43 -44.84
C GLY A 978 -36.44 9.63 -45.25
N ALA A 979 -36.04 10.49 -44.32
CA ALA A 979 -35.21 11.67 -44.61
C ALA A 979 -33.69 11.41 -44.58
N ILE A 980 -33.23 10.34 -43.93
CA ILE A 980 -31.79 10.05 -43.72
C ILE A 980 -31.48 8.57 -44.00
N PRO A 981 -30.22 8.19 -44.25
CA PRO A 981 -29.84 6.80 -44.53
C PRO A 981 -30.21 5.81 -43.41
N GLU A 982 -30.46 4.54 -43.76
CA GLU A 982 -30.68 3.45 -42.79
C GLU A 982 -29.46 3.22 -41.89
N GLU A 983 -28.26 3.42 -42.43
CA GLU A 983 -26.97 3.34 -41.74
C GLU A 983 -26.22 4.67 -41.94
N PRO A 984 -26.48 5.68 -41.11
CA PRO A 984 -25.86 7.00 -41.22
C PRO A 984 -24.39 6.93 -40.80
N SER A 985 -23.54 7.64 -41.55
CA SER A 985 -22.12 7.77 -41.24
C SER A 985 -21.86 8.90 -40.25
N ARG A 986 -20.61 8.99 -39.75
CA ARG A 986 -20.18 10.15 -38.95
C ARG A 986 -20.34 11.47 -39.72
N GLU A 987 -20.13 11.47 -41.04
CA GLU A 987 -20.38 12.68 -41.85
C GLU A 987 -21.85 13.10 -41.83
N THR A 988 -22.77 12.12 -41.78
CA THR A 988 -24.22 12.38 -41.70
C THR A 988 -24.58 13.06 -40.38
N VAL A 989 -23.98 12.63 -39.26
CA VAL A 989 -24.24 13.21 -37.93
C VAL A 989 -23.67 14.65 -37.83
N LEU A 990 -22.46 14.88 -38.36
CA LEU A 990 -21.87 16.22 -38.44
C LEU A 990 -22.73 17.18 -39.29
N LEU A 991 -23.19 16.72 -40.46
CA LEU A 991 -24.02 17.52 -41.37
C LEU A 991 -25.37 17.94 -40.75
N LEU A 992 -25.93 17.12 -39.86
CA LEU A 992 -27.24 17.35 -39.23
C LEU A 992 -27.17 18.11 -37.89
N SER A 993 -25.97 18.47 -37.44
CA SER A 993 -25.76 19.24 -36.21
C SER A 993 -25.70 20.74 -36.49
N ASP A 994 -26.29 21.53 -35.60
CA ASP A 994 -26.26 22.99 -35.66
C ASP A 994 -24.84 23.47 -35.30
N GLY A 995 -24.09 23.90 -36.31
CA GLY A 995 -22.67 24.29 -36.19
C GLY A 995 -21.65 23.22 -36.56
N GLY A 996 -22.06 22.02 -36.99
CA GLY A 996 -21.14 21.00 -37.52
C GLY A 996 -20.36 20.19 -36.48
N PHE A 997 -20.68 20.30 -35.18
CA PHE A 997 -19.96 19.65 -34.08
C PHE A 997 -20.30 18.16 -33.88
N GLY A 998 -21.35 17.65 -34.54
CA GLY A 998 -21.77 16.24 -34.46
C GLY A 998 -22.50 15.89 -33.16
N MET A 999 -23.04 16.89 -32.48
CA MET A 999 -23.86 16.75 -31.27
C MET A 999 -24.99 17.79 -31.28
N ALA A 1000 -25.98 17.63 -30.40
CA ALA A 1000 -27.08 18.59 -30.27
C ALA A 1000 -26.54 20.01 -29.91
N PRO A 1001 -27.18 21.11 -30.40
CA PRO A 1001 -28.49 21.15 -31.06
C PRO A 1001 -28.50 20.57 -32.49
N TRP A 1002 -29.63 19.97 -32.89
CA TRP A 1002 -29.81 19.35 -34.21
C TRP A 1002 -30.57 20.27 -35.15
N LEU A 1003 -30.31 20.18 -36.47
CA LEU A 1003 -31.06 20.95 -37.47
C LEU A 1003 -32.54 20.57 -37.44
N ASP A 1004 -33.40 21.60 -37.48
CA ASP A 1004 -34.86 21.49 -37.48
C ASP A 1004 -35.37 21.44 -38.92
N PRO A 1005 -35.95 20.30 -39.39
CA PRO A 1005 -36.43 20.15 -40.77
C PRO A 1005 -37.53 21.14 -41.16
N SER A 1006 -38.24 21.72 -40.17
CA SER A 1006 -39.31 22.70 -40.41
C SER A 1006 -38.80 24.11 -40.70
N LYS A 1007 -37.50 24.37 -40.43
CA LYS A 1007 -36.87 25.67 -40.63
C LYS A 1007 -35.93 25.63 -41.83
N PRO A 1008 -35.80 26.75 -42.56
CA PRO A 1008 -34.76 26.85 -43.57
C PRO A 1008 -33.38 26.77 -42.91
N VAL A 1009 -32.50 25.93 -43.45
CA VAL A 1009 -31.09 25.87 -43.05
C VAL A 1009 -30.42 27.15 -43.54
N SER A 1010 -29.77 27.87 -42.64
CA SER A 1010 -29.13 29.15 -42.97
C SER A 1010 -27.82 28.95 -43.75
N PRO A 1011 -27.36 29.98 -44.48
CA PRO A 1011 -26.03 29.96 -45.09
C PRO A 1011 -24.92 29.67 -44.07
N SER A 1012 -25.01 30.24 -42.85
CA SER A 1012 -24.03 30.02 -41.78
C SER A 1012 -23.96 28.56 -41.31
N GLN A 1013 -25.10 27.87 -41.21
CA GLN A 1013 -25.16 26.45 -40.86
C GLN A 1013 -24.58 25.56 -41.98
N VAL A 1014 -24.84 25.90 -43.25
CA VAL A 1014 -24.26 25.19 -44.41
C VAL A 1014 -22.75 25.36 -44.45
N LEU A 1015 -22.25 26.58 -44.24
CA LEU A 1015 -20.82 26.89 -44.23
C LEU A 1015 -20.09 26.17 -43.08
N ALA A 1016 -20.68 26.12 -41.88
CA ALA A 1016 -20.09 25.42 -40.74
C ALA A 1016 -20.05 23.90 -40.92
N ALA A 1017 -21.11 23.32 -41.51
CA ALA A 1017 -21.10 21.91 -41.86
C ALA A 1017 -20.08 21.61 -42.98
N ALA A 1018 -19.93 22.50 -43.96
CA ALA A 1018 -18.95 22.39 -45.02
C ALA A 1018 -17.50 22.45 -44.49
N ASP A 1019 -17.21 23.37 -43.57
CA ASP A 1019 -15.92 23.47 -42.86
C ASP A 1019 -15.59 22.19 -42.10
N SER A 1020 -16.54 21.73 -41.27
CA SER A 1020 -16.36 20.54 -40.42
C SER A 1020 -16.17 19.24 -41.20
N LEU A 1021 -16.66 19.20 -42.45
CA LEU A 1021 -16.61 18.02 -43.33
C LEU A 1021 -15.55 18.10 -44.42
N ASP A 1022 -14.83 19.24 -44.54
CA ASP A 1022 -13.94 19.55 -45.67
C ASP A 1022 -14.67 19.40 -47.03
N TRP A 1023 -15.90 19.91 -47.10
CA TRP A 1023 -16.77 19.89 -48.28
C TRP A 1023 -16.90 21.29 -48.89
N THR A 1024 -17.30 21.35 -50.16
CA THR A 1024 -17.76 22.63 -50.74
C THR A 1024 -19.15 22.98 -50.19
N PRO A 1025 -19.48 24.26 -49.97
CA PRO A 1025 -20.80 24.68 -49.48
C PRO A 1025 -21.95 24.18 -50.36
N SER A 1026 -21.74 24.13 -51.69
CA SER A 1026 -22.68 23.54 -52.64
C SER A 1026 -22.95 22.06 -52.36
N ARG A 1027 -21.92 21.25 -52.09
CA ARG A 1027 -22.08 19.82 -51.77
C ARG A 1027 -22.83 19.61 -50.46
N ALA A 1028 -22.53 20.41 -49.44
CA ALA A 1028 -23.25 20.36 -48.16
C ALA A 1028 -24.75 20.72 -48.35
N ALA A 1029 -25.04 21.79 -49.10
CA ALA A 1029 -26.41 22.21 -49.42
C ALA A 1029 -27.19 21.17 -50.24
N GLU A 1030 -26.58 20.57 -51.26
CA GLU A 1030 -27.19 19.49 -52.06
C GLU A 1030 -27.49 18.26 -51.21
N THR A 1031 -26.57 17.87 -50.33
CA THR A 1031 -26.73 16.71 -49.45
C THR A 1031 -27.83 16.94 -48.41
N LEU A 1032 -27.87 18.11 -47.77
CA LEU A 1032 -28.96 18.52 -46.86
C LEU A 1032 -30.31 18.55 -47.57
N SER A 1033 -30.36 19.06 -48.81
CA SER A 1033 -31.57 19.06 -49.63
C SER A 1033 -32.01 17.63 -49.98
N SER A 1034 -31.07 16.71 -50.21
CA SER A 1034 -31.36 15.29 -50.43
C SER A 1034 -31.96 14.60 -49.21
N PHE A 1035 -31.68 15.12 -48.00
CA PHE A 1035 -32.30 14.69 -46.75
C PHE A 1035 -33.62 15.41 -46.44
N GLY A 1036 -34.12 16.23 -47.35
CA GLY A 1036 -35.42 16.91 -47.22
C GLY A 1036 -35.37 18.24 -46.47
N PHE A 1037 -34.19 18.78 -46.16
CA PHE A 1037 -34.05 20.10 -45.58
C PHE A 1037 -34.20 21.20 -46.63
N HIS A 1038 -34.85 22.31 -46.28
CA HIS A 1038 -34.91 23.48 -47.14
C HIS A 1038 -33.68 24.36 -46.89
N VAL A 1039 -32.72 24.38 -47.82
CA VAL A 1039 -31.52 25.22 -47.68
C VAL A 1039 -31.77 26.61 -48.26
N SER A 1040 -31.41 27.65 -47.51
CA SER A 1040 -31.46 29.05 -47.98
C SER A 1040 -30.51 29.26 -49.16
N PRO A 1041 -30.82 30.14 -50.13
CA PRO A 1041 -29.95 30.39 -51.28
C PRO A 1041 -28.56 30.89 -50.82
N LEU A 1042 -27.50 30.32 -51.41
CA LEU A 1042 -26.11 30.75 -51.24
C LEU A 1042 -25.60 31.41 -52.54
N PRO A 1043 -24.63 32.34 -52.46
CA PRO A 1043 -23.88 32.81 -53.62
C PRO A 1043 -23.27 31.64 -54.40
N GLU A 1044 -23.18 31.75 -55.74
CA GLU A 1044 -22.60 30.68 -56.58
C GLU A 1044 -21.11 30.42 -56.27
N ASP A 1045 -20.41 31.43 -55.75
CA ASP A 1045 -19.01 31.39 -55.34
C ASP A 1045 -18.84 31.37 -53.80
N ALA A 1046 -19.85 30.89 -53.06
CA ALA A 1046 -19.77 30.72 -51.61
C ALA A 1046 -18.59 29.81 -51.22
N ASP A 1047 -17.75 30.29 -50.30
CA ASP A 1047 -16.57 29.60 -49.81
C ASP A 1047 -16.61 29.44 -48.29
N VAL A 1048 -15.91 28.44 -47.75
CA VAL A 1048 -15.88 28.16 -46.31
C VAL A 1048 -15.33 29.34 -45.51
N ALA A 1049 -14.43 30.15 -46.09
CA ALA A 1049 -13.93 31.38 -45.46
C ALA A 1049 -15.05 32.42 -45.18
N ASP A 1050 -16.19 32.36 -45.88
CA ASP A 1050 -17.34 33.22 -45.59
C ASP A 1050 -17.96 32.93 -44.21
N LEU A 1051 -17.64 31.78 -43.58
CA LEU A 1051 -18.12 31.42 -42.23
C LEU A 1051 -17.71 32.45 -41.17
N TYR A 1052 -16.57 33.12 -41.35
CA TYR A 1052 -16.08 34.15 -40.43
C TYR A 1052 -16.96 35.42 -40.39
N LEU A 1053 -17.84 35.61 -41.39
CA LEU A 1053 -18.89 36.63 -41.32
C LEU A 1053 -19.95 36.33 -40.24
N PHE A 1054 -20.02 35.09 -39.75
CA PHE A 1054 -21.08 34.57 -38.89
C PHE A 1054 -20.59 34.02 -37.54
N ARG A 1055 -19.27 34.02 -37.29
CA ARG A 1055 -18.64 33.36 -36.13
C ARG A 1055 -17.77 34.35 -35.34
N ILE A 1056 -17.99 34.41 -34.02
CA ILE A 1056 -17.20 35.22 -33.06
C ILE A 1056 -16.03 34.36 -32.54
N LEU A 1057 -14.92 35.00 -32.14
CA LEU A 1057 -13.77 34.38 -31.50
C LEU A 1057 -14.16 33.81 -30.12
N ASP A 1058 -14.70 32.59 -30.03
CA ASP A 1058 -14.71 31.70 -28.84
C ASP A 1058 -15.59 30.44 -29.02
N ASP A 1059 -15.34 29.62 -30.06
CA ASP A 1059 -16.00 28.30 -30.25
C ASP A 1059 -17.55 28.25 -30.17
N GLU A 1060 -18.23 29.39 -30.28
CA GLU A 1060 -19.70 29.44 -30.29
C GLU A 1060 -20.30 28.97 -31.64
N PRO A 1061 -21.52 28.40 -31.62
CA PRO A 1061 -22.22 28.01 -32.83
C PRO A 1061 -22.51 29.23 -33.72
N PRO A 1062 -22.43 29.08 -35.04
CA PRO A 1062 -22.63 30.17 -35.99
C PRO A 1062 -24.03 30.78 -35.86
N SER A 1063 -24.09 32.10 -35.65
CA SER A 1063 -25.36 32.82 -35.49
C SER A 1063 -25.87 33.36 -36.82
N MET A 1064 -27.18 33.50 -36.95
CA MET A 1064 -27.80 34.27 -38.04
C MET A 1064 -27.72 35.79 -37.81
N SER A 1065 -27.48 36.20 -36.57
CA SER A 1065 -27.30 37.60 -36.21
C SER A 1065 -25.82 37.94 -36.31
N VAL A 1066 -25.43 38.59 -37.41
CA VAL A 1066 -24.07 39.13 -37.59
C VAL A 1066 -23.85 40.28 -36.62
N THR A 1067 -22.73 40.31 -35.89
CA THR A 1067 -22.35 41.44 -35.04
C THR A 1067 -21.40 42.38 -35.77
N TYR A 1068 -21.28 43.63 -35.32
CA TYR A 1068 -20.30 44.57 -35.87
C TYR A 1068 -18.86 44.04 -35.71
N GLU A 1069 -18.58 43.33 -34.62
CA GLU A 1069 -17.29 42.67 -34.39
C GLU A 1069 -16.98 41.61 -35.46
N ASN A 1070 -17.95 40.77 -35.87
CA ASN A 1070 -17.75 39.85 -36.99
C ASN A 1070 -17.35 40.58 -38.27
N VAL A 1071 -18.01 41.71 -38.56
CA VAL A 1071 -17.75 42.50 -39.77
C VAL A 1071 -16.34 43.09 -39.76
N PHE A 1072 -15.90 43.65 -38.62
CA PHE A 1072 -14.57 44.22 -38.50
C PHE A 1072 -13.48 43.15 -38.53
N PHE A 1073 -13.66 42.05 -37.79
CA PHE A 1073 -12.73 40.93 -37.78
C PHE A 1073 -12.55 40.33 -39.18
N ALA A 1074 -13.67 40.09 -39.87
CA ALA A 1074 -13.64 39.56 -41.23
C ALA A 1074 -12.91 40.51 -42.20
N ALA A 1075 -13.14 41.83 -42.08
CA ALA A 1075 -12.46 42.84 -42.88
C ALA A 1075 -10.95 42.93 -42.63
N GLU A 1076 -10.52 42.69 -41.39
CA GLU A 1076 -9.11 42.74 -40.98
C GLU A 1076 -8.32 41.49 -41.42
N GLU A 1077 -8.95 40.30 -41.38
CA GLU A 1077 -8.26 39.01 -41.58
C GLU A 1077 -8.51 38.34 -42.94
N PHE A 1078 -9.71 38.49 -43.53
CA PHE A 1078 -10.14 37.66 -44.66
C PHE A 1078 -10.51 38.44 -45.93
N TYR A 1079 -10.91 39.71 -45.81
CA TYR A 1079 -11.27 40.57 -46.94
C TYR A 1079 -10.24 41.69 -47.14
N SER A 1080 -10.22 42.29 -48.34
CA SER A 1080 -9.26 43.34 -48.69
C SER A 1080 -9.63 44.72 -48.12
N SER A 1081 -10.90 44.92 -47.75
CA SER A 1081 -11.40 46.14 -47.12
C SER A 1081 -12.73 45.90 -46.41
N LEU A 1082 -13.09 46.79 -45.49
CA LEU A 1082 -14.39 46.79 -44.80
C LEU A 1082 -15.58 46.97 -45.77
N GLN A 1083 -15.37 47.63 -46.91
CA GLN A 1083 -16.39 47.75 -47.95
C GLN A 1083 -16.63 46.39 -48.64
N ASP A 1084 -15.57 45.62 -48.91
CA ASP A 1084 -15.70 44.29 -49.51
C ASP A 1084 -16.45 43.32 -48.58
N THR A 1085 -16.22 43.41 -47.27
CA THR A 1085 -16.98 42.63 -46.27
C THR A 1085 -18.46 43.00 -46.25
N VAL A 1086 -18.79 44.29 -46.33
CA VAL A 1086 -20.17 44.79 -46.39
C VAL A 1086 -20.86 44.35 -47.68
N ASP A 1087 -20.16 44.41 -48.82
CA ASP A 1087 -20.68 43.97 -50.10
C ASP A 1087 -20.92 42.45 -50.09
N ARG A 1088 -19.99 41.67 -49.52
CA ARG A 1088 -20.13 40.22 -49.35
C ARG A 1088 -21.33 39.85 -48.45
N LEU A 1089 -21.55 40.57 -47.34
CA LEU A 1089 -22.75 40.39 -46.51
C LEU A 1089 -24.05 40.65 -47.29
N MET A 1090 -24.06 41.63 -48.20
CA MET A 1090 -25.22 41.90 -49.05
C MET A 1090 -25.48 40.80 -50.08
N GLU A 1091 -24.45 40.13 -50.59
CA GLU A 1091 -24.59 38.95 -51.46
C GLU A 1091 -25.29 37.78 -50.73
N TYR A 1092 -25.04 37.64 -49.43
CA TYR A 1092 -25.78 36.72 -48.54
C TYR A 1092 -27.16 37.24 -48.10
N GLY A 1093 -27.60 38.40 -48.60
CA GLY A 1093 -28.92 38.99 -48.32
C GLY A 1093 -29.01 39.74 -46.97
N ILE A 1094 -27.89 40.00 -46.32
CA ILE A 1094 -27.82 40.66 -45.01
C ILE A 1094 -27.61 42.16 -45.20
N LYS A 1095 -28.50 42.96 -44.63
CA LYS A 1095 -28.41 44.42 -44.72
C LYS A 1095 -27.45 44.96 -43.66
N ALA A 1096 -26.30 45.46 -44.10
CA ALA A 1096 -25.36 46.20 -43.25
C ALA A 1096 -25.59 47.72 -43.40
N PRO A 1097 -26.14 48.42 -42.39
CA PRO A 1097 -26.43 49.86 -42.47
C PRO A 1097 -25.18 50.75 -42.29
N LEU A 1098 -23.98 50.21 -42.53
CA LEU A 1098 -22.71 50.90 -42.29
C LEU A 1098 -22.39 51.87 -43.44
N ARG A 1099 -22.06 53.13 -43.10
CA ARG A 1099 -21.67 54.19 -44.03
C ARG A 1099 -20.20 54.53 -43.83
N LEU A 1100 -19.34 53.97 -44.68
CA LEU A 1100 -17.90 54.17 -44.56
C LEU A 1100 -17.49 55.55 -45.11
N PRO A 1101 -16.57 56.26 -44.43
CA PRO A 1101 -16.03 57.52 -44.94
C PRO A 1101 -15.19 57.26 -46.20
N ALA A 1102 -15.33 58.14 -47.20
CA ALA A 1102 -14.59 58.00 -48.47
C ALA A 1102 -13.05 58.12 -48.32
N SER A 1103 -12.57 58.64 -47.18
CA SER A 1103 -11.16 58.69 -46.80
C SER A 1103 -11.09 58.65 -45.27
N PRO A 1104 -10.93 57.46 -44.65
CA PRO A 1104 -10.91 57.32 -43.20
C PRO A 1104 -9.68 58.02 -42.60
N SER A 1105 -9.89 58.67 -41.46
CA SER A 1105 -8.83 59.17 -40.58
C SER A 1105 -8.44 58.09 -39.58
N THR A 1106 -7.33 58.32 -38.85
CA THR A 1106 -6.87 57.41 -37.79
C THR A 1106 -7.90 57.20 -36.67
N ILE A 1107 -8.82 58.16 -36.47
CA ILE A 1107 -9.91 58.03 -35.49
C ILE A 1107 -11.04 57.16 -36.08
N ASP A 1108 -11.35 57.30 -37.37
CA ASP A 1108 -12.32 56.45 -38.05
C ASP A 1108 -11.87 54.98 -38.04
N ASP A 1109 -10.60 54.73 -38.38
CA ASP A 1109 -9.99 53.40 -38.35
C ASP A 1109 -9.99 52.80 -36.94
N SER A 1110 -9.71 53.63 -35.92
CA SER A 1110 -9.71 53.17 -34.53
C SER A 1110 -11.10 52.85 -34.01
N LEU A 1111 -12.14 53.61 -34.39
CA LEU A 1111 -13.51 53.37 -33.96
C LEU A 1111 -14.19 52.19 -34.67
N LEU A 1112 -13.76 51.87 -35.90
CA LEU A 1112 -14.29 50.79 -36.73
C LEU A 1112 -13.35 49.57 -36.77
N SER A 1113 -12.79 49.19 -35.63
CA SER A 1113 -11.85 48.06 -35.47
C SER A 1113 -12.25 47.20 -34.27
N THR A 1114 -11.87 45.92 -34.32
CA THR A 1114 -12.06 44.95 -33.22
C THR A 1114 -11.29 45.34 -31.96
N GLU A 1115 -10.07 45.85 -32.14
CA GLU A 1115 -9.14 46.28 -31.07
C GLU A 1115 -9.27 47.79 -30.74
N GLY A 1116 -10.38 48.40 -31.14
CA GLY A 1116 -10.68 49.81 -30.95
C GLY A 1116 -11.07 50.20 -29.52
N PRO A 1117 -11.12 51.50 -29.19
CA PRO A 1117 -11.54 51.99 -27.87
C PRO A 1117 -13.04 51.77 -27.60
N VAL A 1118 -13.85 51.49 -28.64
CA VAL A 1118 -15.23 51.04 -28.51
C VAL A 1118 -15.25 49.52 -28.58
N SER A 1119 -15.74 48.88 -27.54
CA SER A 1119 -15.99 47.44 -27.58
C SER A 1119 -17.27 47.14 -28.35
N TRP A 1120 -17.12 46.42 -29.47
CA TRP A 1120 -18.16 46.00 -30.40
C TRP A 1120 -18.70 44.59 -30.14
N GLU A 1121 -18.14 43.92 -29.12
CA GLU A 1121 -18.54 42.62 -28.60
C GLU A 1121 -20.06 42.54 -28.39
N ASP A 1122 -20.66 41.47 -28.91
CA ASP A 1122 -22.11 41.18 -28.87
C ASP A 1122 -23.05 42.24 -29.49
N VAL A 1123 -22.52 43.27 -30.16
CA VAL A 1123 -23.36 44.31 -30.77
C VAL A 1123 -23.87 43.83 -32.13
N VAL A 1124 -25.13 43.38 -32.15
CA VAL A 1124 -25.79 42.90 -33.38
C VAL A 1124 -25.92 44.02 -34.43
N LEU A 1125 -25.60 43.70 -35.68
CA LEU A 1125 -25.65 44.61 -36.82
C LEU A 1125 -27.05 45.25 -36.95
N GLY A 1126 -27.08 46.57 -37.10
CA GLY A 1126 -28.33 47.34 -37.18
C GLY A 1126 -29.05 47.61 -35.85
N THR A 1127 -28.54 47.13 -34.72
CA THR A 1127 -29.03 47.54 -33.39
C THR A 1127 -28.27 48.77 -32.86
N PRO A 1128 -28.87 49.56 -31.94
CA PRO A 1128 -28.18 50.70 -31.37
C PRO A 1128 -27.01 50.30 -30.45
N LEU A 1129 -25.84 50.93 -30.61
CA LEU A 1129 -24.69 50.77 -29.72
C LEU A 1129 -25.02 51.35 -28.33
N PRO A 1130 -24.85 50.57 -27.23
CA PRO A 1130 -25.03 51.08 -25.88
C PRO A 1130 -24.12 52.29 -25.59
N PHE A 1131 -24.71 53.40 -25.14
CA PHE A 1131 -23.97 54.62 -24.81
C PHE A 1131 -22.90 54.41 -23.73
N ALA A 1132 -23.05 53.40 -22.87
CA ALA A 1132 -22.01 52.97 -21.94
C ALA A 1132 -20.68 52.60 -22.62
N ARG A 1133 -20.72 51.93 -23.79
CA ARG A 1133 -19.52 51.60 -24.58
C ARG A 1133 -18.87 52.88 -25.15
N VAL A 1134 -19.67 53.89 -25.47
CA VAL A 1134 -19.20 55.23 -25.90
C VAL A 1134 -18.53 55.98 -24.74
N VAL A 1135 -19.13 55.93 -23.54
CA VAL A 1135 -18.55 56.50 -22.31
C VAL A 1135 -17.23 55.81 -21.94
N ALA A 1136 -17.15 54.48 -22.10
CA ALA A 1136 -15.90 53.75 -21.91
C ALA A 1136 -14.83 54.17 -22.93
N ALA A 1137 -15.19 54.30 -24.22
CA ALA A 1137 -14.28 54.75 -25.27
C ALA A 1137 -13.74 56.16 -25.01
N SER A 1138 -14.54 57.05 -24.43
CA SER A 1138 -14.11 58.42 -24.08
C SER A 1138 -13.04 58.46 -22.99
N ALA A 1139 -12.77 57.37 -22.28
CA ALA A 1139 -11.65 57.27 -21.34
C ALA A 1139 -10.31 57.04 -22.07
N GLN A 1140 -10.36 56.52 -23.29
CA GLN A 1140 -9.19 56.20 -24.12
C GLN A 1140 -8.96 57.22 -25.24
N LEU A 1141 -10.01 57.93 -25.66
CA LEU A 1141 -9.97 58.95 -26.70
C LEU A 1141 -10.00 60.37 -26.11
N PRO A 1142 -9.26 61.34 -26.69
CA PRO A 1142 -9.30 62.74 -26.28
C PRO A 1142 -10.56 63.46 -26.81
N MET A 1143 -11.72 62.81 -26.74
CA MET A 1143 -13.01 63.33 -27.24
C MET A 1143 -14.10 63.05 -26.20
N PRO A 1144 -15.04 63.99 -25.98
CA PRO A 1144 -16.17 63.76 -25.09
C PRO A 1144 -17.14 62.70 -25.68
N PRO A 1145 -17.87 61.93 -24.85
CA PRO A 1145 -18.79 60.89 -25.31
C PRO A 1145 -19.81 61.37 -26.36
N GLU A 1146 -20.26 62.62 -26.26
CA GLU A 1146 -21.22 63.23 -27.19
C GLU A 1146 -20.64 63.33 -28.62
N GLU A 1147 -19.36 63.69 -28.74
CA GLU A 1147 -18.68 63.79 -30.04
C GLU A 1147 -18.42 62.40 -30.63
N ILE A 1148 -18.03 61.42 -29.79
CA ILE A 1148 -17.87 60.02 -30.21
C ILE A 1148 -19.21 59.45 -30.70
N ALA A 1149 -20.30 59.68 -29.96
CA ALA A 1149 -21.64 59.23 -30.37
C ALA A 1149 -22.08 59.85 -31.70
N LEU A 1150 -21.84 61.16 -31.90
CA LEU A 1150 -22.14 61.82 -33.18
C LEU A 1150 -21.35 61.21 -34.35
N LEU A 1151 -20.08 60.87 -34.12
CA LEU A 1151 -19.22 60.26 -35.12
C LEU A 1151 -19.70 58.83 -35.47
N ILE A 1152 -20.02 58.01 -34.47
CA ILE A 1152 -20.59 56.66 -34.66
C ILE A 1152 -21.94 56.72 -35.42
N ASN A 1153 -22.81 57.67 -35.07
CA ASN A 1153 -24.06 57.92 -35.80
C ASN A 1153 -23.81 58.31 -37.27
N SER A 1154 -22.70 59.00 -37.58
CA SER A 1154 -22.35 59.37 -38.95
C SER A 1154 -22.01 58.15 -39.83
N TYR A 1155 -21.50 57.07 -39.22
CA TYR A 1155 -21.28 55.78 -39.89
C TYR A 1155 -22.56 54.96 -40.05
N GLY A 1156 -23.74 55.50 -39.70
CA GLY A 1156 -25.01 54.78 -39.79
C GLY A 1156 -25.31 53.83 -38.62
N VAL A 1157 -24.46 53.80 -37.59
CA VAL A 1157 -24.69 53.04 -36.35
C VAL A 1157 -25.36 53.96 -35.33
N THR A 1158 -26.62 53.70 -35.00
CA THR A 1158 -27.31 54.49 -33.96
C THR A 1158 -26.74 54.22 -32.58
N THR A 1159 -26.59 55.22 -31.72
CA THR A 1159 -26.29 55.01 -30.30
C THR A 1159 -27.57 55.01 -29.45
N SER A 1160 -27.62 54.28 -28.34
CA SER A 1160 -28.82 54.21 -27.49
C SER A 1160 -29.22 55.58 -26.93
N HIS A 1161 -28.23 56.43 -26.65
CA HIS A 1161 -28.37 57.83 -26.23
C HIS A 1161 -27.28 58.68 -26.91
N GLN A 1162 -27.42 60.01 -26.86
CA GLN A 1162 -26.44 60.95 -27.45
C GLN A 1162 -25.70 61.80 -26.42
N THR A 1163 -26.17 61.83 -25.17
CA THR A 1163 -25.62 62.64 -24.08
C THR A 1163 -25.68 61.87 -22.78
N LEU A 1164 -24.82 62.23 -21.81
CA LEU A 1164 -24.89 61.68 -20.46
C LEU A 1164 -26.26 61.92 -19.79
N PRO A 1165 -26.72 60.98 -18.93
CA PRO A 1165 -27.92 61.16 -18.13
C PRO A 1165 -27.89 62.43 -17.29
N LEU A 1166 -29.05 63.05 -17.10
CA LEU A 1166 -29.19 64.31 -16.39
C LEU A 1166 -28.60 64.20 -14.96
N GLY A 1167 -27.60 65.04 -14.66
CA GLY A 1167 -26.96 65.09 -13.34
C GLY A 1167 -25.86 64.05 -13.09
N LEU A 1168 -25.42 63.30 -14.10
CA LEU A 1168 -24.30 62.35 -14.00
C LEU A 1168 -22.99 62.95 -14.57
N PRO A 1169 -21.98 63.26 -13.74
CA PRO A 1169 -20.68 63.73 -14.21
C PRO A 1169 -19.92 62.66 -14.99
N LEU A 1170 -19.12 63.05 -15.99
CA LEU A 1170 -18.34 62.13 -16.83
C LEU A 1170 -17.47 61.16 -16.02
N ALA A 1171 -16.75 61.65 -15.01
CA ALA A 1171 -15.90 60.80 -14.17
C ALA A 1171 -16.71 59.71 -13.41
N THR A 1172 -17.93 60.05 -12.98
CA THR A 1172 -18.84 59.10 -12.31
C THR A 1172 -19.45 58.12 -13.32
N ALA A 1173 -19.76 58.58 -14.53
CA ALA A 1173 -20.23 57.73 -15.61
C ALA A 1173 -19.18 56.69 -16.03
N GLN A 1174 -17.92 57.12 -16.19
CA GLN A 1174 -16.79 56.24 -16.50
C GLN A 1174 -16.58 55.20 -15.39
N GLU A 1175 -16.64 55.61 -14.13
CA GLU A 1175 -16.52 54.67 -13.00
C GLU A 1175 -17.71 53.71 -12.91
N LEU A 1176 -18.94 54.16 -13.20
CA LEU A 1176 -20.13 53.29 -13.26
C LEU A 1176 -19.98 52.22 -14.34
N VAL A 1177 -19.54 52.60 -15.54
CA VAL A 1177 -19.33 51.66 -16.64
C VAL A 1177 -18.20 50.68 -16.30
N ARG A 1178 -17.14 51.14 -15.63
CA ARG A 1178 -16.06 50.29 -15.13
C ARG A 1178 -16.51 49.30 -14.04
N LEU A 1179 -17.45 49.69 -13.19
CA LEU A 1179 -17.99 48.81 -12.14
C LEU A 1179 -19.07 47.85 -12.66
N ALA A 1180 -19.77 48.21 -13.74
CA ALA A 1180 -20.81 47.41 -14.39
C ALA A 1180 -20.29 46.68 -15.64
N SER A 1181 -19.02 46.28 -15.63
CA SER A 1181 -18.46 45.42 -16.68
C SER A 1181 -19.08 44.03 -16.55
N GLY A 1182 -19.82 43.58 -17.56
CA GLY A 1182 -20.53 42.28 -17.53
C GLY A 1182 -21.99 42.36 -17.07
N ASN A 1183 -22.47 41.28 -16.45
CA ASN A 1183 -23.88 41.18 -16.03
C ASN A 1183 -24.14 41.97 -14.75
N VAL A 1184 -25.16 42.83 -14.75
CA VAL A 1184 -25.48 43.66 -13.58
C VAL A 1184 -26.26 42.84 -12.54
N THR A 1185 -25.58 42.46 -11.46
CA THR A 1185 -26.12 41.70 -10.30
C THR A 1185 -26.41 42.62 -9.10
N LEU A 1186 -27.01 42.08 -8.03
CA LEU A 1186 -27.13 42.83 -6.76
C LEU A 1186 -25.75 43.16 -6.17
N ALA A 1187 -24.77 42.28 -6.34
CA ALA A 1187 -23.39 42.54 -5.92
C ALA A 1187 -22.80 43.76 -6.66
N THR A 1188 -22.97 43.80 -7.99
CA THR A 1188 -22.53 44.92 -8.85
C THR A 1188 -23.14 46.25 -8.38
N LEU A 1189 -24.45 46.27 -8.13
CA LEU A 1189 -25.17 47.46 -7.69
C LEU A 1189 -24.77 47.92 -6.28
N LEU A 1190 -24.53 46.98 -5.35
CA LEU A 1190 -24.07 47.29 -3.99
C LEU A 1190 -22.65 47.85 -3.96
N ASN A 1191 -21.76 47.30 -4.80
CA ASN A 1191 -20.40 47.82 -4.96
C ASN A 1191 -20.43 49.23 -5.57
N ALA A 1192 -21.25 49.46 -6.60
CA ALA A 1192 -21.44 50.78 -7.18
C ALA A 1192 -22.03 51.78 -6.17
N HIS A 1193 -23.01 51.36 -5.35
CA HIS A 1193 -23.54 52.17 -4.26
C HIS A 1193 -22.46 52.59 -3.27
N ARG A 1194 -21.60 51.65 -2.87
CA ARG A 1194 -20.48 51.93 -1.95
C ARG A 1194 -19.44 52.86 -2.56
N ALA A 1195 -19.10 52.69 -3.83
CA ALA A 1195 -18.07 53.49 -4.50
C ALA A 1195 -18.52 54.92 -4.80
N ILE A 1196 -19.79 55.11 -5.17
CA ILE A 1196 -20.33 56.37 -5.69
C ILE A 1196 -21.13 57.14 -4.62
N GLY A 1197 -21.69 56.43 -3.63
CA GLY A 1197 -22.52 57.02 -2.58
C GLY A 1197 -23.94 57.40 -3.03
N ALA A 1198 -24.37 56.95 -4.22
CA ALA A 1198 -25.72 57.19 -4.74
C ALA A 1198 -26.67 56.01 -4.44
N PRO A 1199 -27.99 56.22 -4.28
CA PRO A 1199 -28.96 55.15 -4.08
C PRO A 1199 -28.96 54.09 -5.19
N ILE A 1200 -29.18 52.83 -4.85
CA ILE A 1200 -29.16 51.70 -5.80
C ILE A 1200 -30.11 51.90 -6.98
N LEU A 1201 -31.32 52.40 -6.72
CA LEU A 1201 -32.31 52.68 -7.77
C LEU A 1201 -31.85 53.77 -8.74
N GLN A 1202 -31.11 54.77 -8.25
CA GLN A 1202 -30.54 55.84 -9.08
C GLN A 1202 -29.40 55.30 -9.96
N ILE A 1203 -28.53 54.46 -9.40
CA ILE A 1203 -27.46 53.77 -10.14
C ILE A 1203 -28.03 52.88 -11.24
N ALA A 1204 -29.05 52.07 -10.92
CA ALA A 1204 -29.74 51.23 -11.90
C ALA A 1204 -30.43 52.06 -12.99
N SER A 1205 -30.96 53.26 -12.68
CA SER A 1205 -31.48 54.19 -13.68
C SER A 1205 -30.38 54.69 -14.60
N TRP A 1206 -29.28 55.22 -14.04
CA TRP A 1206 -28.17 55.75 -14.83
C TRP A 1206 -27.57 54.71 -15.78
N LEU A 1207 -27.40 53.47 -15.32
CA LEU A 1207 -26.91 52.37 -16.15
C LEU A 1207 -27.89 52.06 -17.30
N ARG A 1208 -29.20 52.00 -17.05
CA ARG A 1208 -30.22 51.83 -18.11
C ARG A 1208 -30.26 53.00 -19.08
N ASP A 1209 -30.15 54.23 -18.58
CA ASP A 1209 -30.09 55.45 -19.39
C ASP A 1209 -28.78 55.53 -20.21
N MET A 1210 -27.77 54.73 -19.90
CA MET A 1210 -26.57 54.54 -20.73
C MET A 1210 -26.68 53.30 -21.64
N GLY A 1211 -27.81 52.61 -21.67
CA GLY A 1211 -28.04 51.42 -22.49
C GLY A 1211 -27.45 50.12 -21.93
N VAL A 1212 -27.06 50.09 -20.65
CA VAL A 1212 -26.66 48.84 -19.97
C VAL A 1212 -27.93 48.08 -19.58
N PRO A 1213 -28.05 46.78 -19.91
CA PRO A 1213 -29.17 45.97 -19.47
C PRO A 1213 -29.09 45.74 -17.95
N VAL A 1214 -29.94 46.45 -17.20
CA VAL A 1214 -30.08 46.26 -15.75
C VAL A 1214 -31.42 45.60 -15.46
N PRO A 1215 -31.44 44.43 -14.78
CA PRO A 1215 -32.69 43.80 -14.38
C PRO A 1215 -33.44 44.66 -13.36
N ASP A 1216 -34.76 44.49 -13.26
CA ASP A 1216 -35.54 45.19 -12.25
C ASP A 1216 -35.07 44.78 -10.85
N VAL A 1217 -34.54 45.74 -10.08
CA VAL A 1217 -33.91 45.49 -8.77
C VAL A 1217 -34.87 44.78 -7.83
N ARG A 1218 -36.18 45.11 -7.88
CA ARG A 1218 -37.17 44.50 -7.02
C ARG A 1218 -37.48 43.07 -7.45
N GLU A 1219 -37.64 42.82 -8.75
CA GLU A 1219 -37.83 41.46 -9.27
C GLU A 1219 -36.62 40.57 -8.99
N THR A 1220 -35.40 41.11 -9.10
CA THR A 1220 -34.16 40.42 -8.77
C THR A 1220 -34.11 40.04 -7.28
N ILE A 1221 -34.44 40.97 -6.38
CA ILE A 1221 -34.53 40.68 -4.94
C ILE A 1221 -35.58 39.59 -4.67
N LEU A 1222 -36.76 39.66 -5.29
CA LEU A 1222 -37.82 38.65 -5.12
C LEU A 1222 -37.38 37.27 -5.62
N ALA A 1223 -36.76 37.21 -6.80
CA ALA A 1223 -36.25 35.97 -7.37
C ALA A 1223 -35.12 35.37 -6.53
N ALA A 1224 -34.25 36.21 -5.97
CA ALA A 1224 -33.20 35.79 -5.05
C ALA A 1224 -33.77 35.28 -3.72
N LEU A 1225 -34.70 36.00 -3.11
CA LEU A 1225 -35.38 35.62 -1.85
C LEU A 1225 -36.06 34.25 -1.97
N ALA A 1226 -36.70 33.96 -3.10
CA ALA A 1226 -37.34 32.67 -3.34
C ALA A 1226 -36.37 31.48 -3.28
N ARG A 1227 -35.06 31.73 -3.38
CA ARG A 1227 -33.98 30.73 -3.34
C ARG A 1227 -33.15 30.78 -2.06
N VAL A 1228 -33.43 31.71 -1.14
CA VAL A 1228 -32.73 31.79 0.16
C VAL A 1228 -33.23 30.65 1.05
N PRO A 1229 -32.34 29.85 1.66
CA PRO A 1229 -32.74 28.85 2.65
C PRO A 1229 -33.25 29.56 3.91
N MET A 1230 -34.56 29.71 4.01
CA MET A 1230 -35.25 30.36 5.13
C MET A 1230 -35.63 29.33 6.20
N ALA A 1231 -35.48 29.68 7.47
CA ALA A 1231 -36.05 28.87 8.55
C ALA A 1231 -37.59 28.88 8.41
N THR A 1232 -38.23 27.70 8.41
CA THR A 1232 -39.69 27.60 8.35
C THR A 1232 -40.31 28.43 9.46
N ARG A 1233 -41.20 29.37 9.12
CA ARG A 1233 -42.03 30.05 10.11
C ARG A 1233 -42.81 28.97 10.87
N SER A 1234 -42.43 28.71 12.12
CA SER A 1234 -43.24 27.97 13.06
C SER A 1234 -44.48 28.81 13.36
N GLY A 1235 -45.52 28.65 12.56
CA GLY A 1235 -46.80 29.37 12.67
C GLY A 1235 -47.31 29.87 11.32
N ASP A 1236 -47.84 28.96 10.51
CA ASP A 1236 -49.06 29.12 9.68
C ASP A 1236 -49.29 27.84 8.86
N ASN A 1237 -49.68 26.76 9.56
CA ASN A 1237 -50.72 25.78 9.24
C ASN A 1237 -50.73 24.66 10.29
#